data_AF-X0IEF1-F1
#
_entry.id   AF-X0IEF1-F1
#
_cell.length_a   1.000
_cell.length_b   1.000
_cell.length_c   1.000
_cell.angle_alpha   90.00
_cell.angle_beta   90.00
_cell.angle_gamma   90.00
#
_symmetry.space_group_name_H-M   'P 1'
#
loop_
_entity.id
_entity.type
_entity.pdbx_description
1 polymer ?
#
loop_
_entity_poly.entity_id
_entity_poly.type
_entity_poly.pdbx_seq_one_letter_code
_entity_poly.pdbx_strand_id
1 'polypeptide(L)'
;MVKINAIAALAASIAAVSAQTYQRLGTCPTLGCVLPPDQSDFLPGQLFDLRVEVHAPVNGSEAAHNGKPDEKFTVTIAKKGEKAKDFAKAFGVSEPKLETWKFKWYEDLFAEDEDKPSIVNVASKVYRKIALYEPGTYTVTLNYYNGEKTTAEWTVRELQPKRKAKNVIFFIGDGMTTNMITAARLLGHKSINGKYQTLMKLDEFPVLGHQMTHSIDSYITDSANSASALYTGHKSTVNAMGVYADSSPNPFDDPKVETIVEVFKRVWGGAWGAVSTAFLADATPIALSGHTRLRGQYGPLIDQALNGMTNYSWTQHGGPDVFFGGGAENFFAGKGSYQGKDYYKEFQKKGYTVSLNKTSLLKADKSKRALGVFCQSNLPVWLDRNVYKDNLEGRENNPTGGKGDASDLPGLKDMTLKAIDVLATRGKDKGFFLMSEAASIDKQMHALDYDRALGDLLELDDTVRATVEKLKKLKILDETLIIVSADHGHGFDVYGSADTEYLAQQEDDRDKRRAIGTYAQSGESQYTKKAKGINYGTGANFPTNWEPRYAIAAGVAAVPDHREDYKVKKAGPREAAVELKDDDYYANPEDSPKGFLINGTISTDNAQGVHSLTDVPVYALGPCQETFSGTFNNVDIFYKIANCLGLAQGKKQGY
;
A
#
# COMPACT_ATOMS: atom_id res chain seq x y z
N MET A 1 21.66 70.93 -18.79
CA MET A 1 20.50 70.55 -17.94
C MET A 1 19.84 69.35 -18.58
N VAL A 2 19.56 68.19 -17.99
CA VAL A 2 19.88 67.53 -16.71
C VAL A 2 19.80 66.02 -17.04
N LYS A 3 20.66 65.24 -16.38
CA LYS A 3 20.77 63.77 -16.43
C LYS A 3 19.42 63.06 -16.25
N ILE A 4 19.19 61.99 -17.01
CA ILE A 4 18.26 60.92 -16.61
C ILE A 4 19.10 59.67 -16.37
N ASN A 5 19.28 59.36 -15.08
CA ASN A 5 19.70 58.06 -14.59
C ASN A 5 18.52 57.09 -14.73
N ALA A 6 18.74 55.94 -15.34
CA ALA A 6 17.94 54.75 -15.06
C ALA A 6 18.85 53.53 -15.24
N ILE A 7 19.57 53.22 -14.17
CA ILE A 7 20.07 51.87 -13.88
C ILE A 7 18.82 51.00 -13.74
N ALA A 8 18.56 50.16 -14.74
CA ALA A 8 17.63 49.05 -14.64
C ALA A 8 18.31 47.83 -15.28
N ALA A 9 19.44 47.44 -14.69
CA ALA A 9 20.06 46.16 -14.91
C ALA A 9 19.79 45.29 -13.67
N LEU A 10 19.33 44.07 -13.92
CA LEU A 10 19.28 42.92 -13.02
C LEU A 10 18.48 43.09 -11.71
N ALA A 11 17.22 42.70 -11.77
CA ALA A 11 16.60 41.93 -10.70
C ALA A 11 15.69 40.87 -11.35
N ALA A 12 16.31 39.95 -12.11
CA ALA A 12 15.70 38.66 -12.34
C ALA A 12 15.70 37.96 -10.98
N SER A 13 14.55 37.97 -10.31
CA SER A 13 14.27 37.10 -9.19
C SER A 13 14.40 35.66 -9.69
N ILE A 14 15.59 35.10 -9.49
CA ILE A 14 15.79 33.66 -9.45
C ILE A 14 15.04 33.20 -8.21
N ALA A 15 13.73 32.96 -8.37
CA ALA A 15 13.07 31.99 -7.52
C ALA A 15 13.78 30.67 -7.86
N ALA A 16 14.67 30.23 -6.98
CA ALA A 16 15.15 28.87 -7.01
C ALA A 16 13.91 28.00 -6.89
N VAL A 17 13.43 27.49 -8.02
CA VAL A 17 12.54 26.35 -8.05
C VAL A 17 13.40 25.23 -7.52
N SER A 18 13.39 25.01 -6.20
CA SER A 18 13.93 23.78 -5.62
C SER A 18 13.25 22.65 -6.36
N ALA A 19 14.00 21.89 -7.15
CA ALA A 19 13.45 20.79 -7.91
C ALA A 19 12.76 19.85 -6.92
N GLN A 20 11.43 19.77 -6.99
CA GLN A 20 10.60 19.06 -6.01
C GLN A 20 10.99 17.57 -5.91
N THR A 21 11.64 17.04 -6.95
CA THR A 21 12.08 15.64 -7.11
C THR A 21 13.40 15.30 -6.40
N TYR A 22 14.30 16.26 -6.22
CA TYR A 22 15.62 16.02 -5.60
C TYR A 22 15.66 16.77 -4.28
N GLN A 23 15.08 16.17 -3.25
CA GLN A 23 15.26 16.64 -1.88
C GLN A 23 16.25 15.72 -1.20
N ARG A 24 17.11 16.25 -0.32
CA ARG A 24 18.00 15.41 0.51
C ARG A 24 17.22 14.30 1.21
N LEU A 25 16.09 14.67 1.79
CA LEU A 25 15.06 13.83 2.41
C LEU A 25 13.74 14.60 2.37
N GLY A 26 12.62 13.92 2.10
CA GLY A 26 11.29 14.55 1.92
C GLY A 26 10.76 15.36 3.11
N THR A 27 11.35 15.20 4.29
CA THR A 27 10.95 15.83 5.56
C THR A 27 11.96 16.86 6.08
N CYS A 28 12.99 17.18 5.30
CA CYS A 28 14.09 18.05 5.70
C CYS A 28 14.12 19.33 4.84
N PRO A 29 13.23 20.31 5.14
CA PRO A 29 13.09 21.51 4.30
C PRO A 29 14.29 22.47 4.37
N THR A 30 15.17 22.31 5.37
CA THR A 30 16.38 23.09 5.58
C THR A 30 17.54 22.16 5.98
N LEU A 31 18.58 22.68 6.63
CA LEU A 31 19.66 21.87 7.20
C LEU A 31 19.22 21.12 8.48
N GLY A 32 18.14 21.52 9.14
CA GLY A 32 17.62 20.84 10.32
C GLY A 32 16.40 19.97 9.98
N CYS A 33 16.42 18.72 10.40
CA CYS A 33 15.32 17.76 10.22
C CYS A 33 14.64 17.43 11.54
N VAL A 34 13.31 17.36 11.53
CA VAL A 34 12.50 16.84 12.65
C VAL A 34 11.62 15.73 12.10
N LEU A 35 11.72 14.53 12.69
CA LEU A 35 10.99 13.34 12.29
C LEU A 35 10.28 12.78 13.53
N PRO A 36 8.95 12.88 13.69
CA PRO A 36 7.94 13.23 12.67
C PRO A 36 7.99 14.69 12.17
N PRO A 37 7.72 14.95 10.87
CA PRO A 37 7.77 16.28 10.27
C PRO A 37 6.66 17.21 10.76
N ASP A 38 6.72 18.46 10.31
CA ASP A 38 5.64 19.43 10.47
C ASP A 38 4.29 18.90 9.97
N GLN A 39 3.20 19.37 10.57
CA GLN A 39 1.81 18.95 10.29
C GLN A 39 1.53 17.46 10.55
N SER A 40 2.32 16.80 11.42
CA SER A 40 2.04 15.42 11.83
C SER A 40 0.88 15.36 12.84
N ASP A 41 -0.07 14.47 12.58
CA ASP A 41 -1.13 14.12 13.53
C ASP A 41 -0.70 13.00 14.47
N PHE A 42 -1.29 12.90 15.66
CA PHE A 42 -1.06 11.81 16.60
C PHE A 42 -2.36 11.34 17.27
N LEU A 43 -2.47 10.03 17.47
CA LEU A 43 -3.48 9.45 18.36
C LEU A 43 -2.99 9.57 19.82
N PRO A 44 -3.81 10.07 20.77
CA PRO A 44 -3.45 10.08 22.18
C PRO A 44 -2.94 8.73 22.69
N GLY A 45 -1.69 8.69 23.17
CA GLY A 45 -1.03 7.50 23.68
C GLY A 45 -0.50 6.53 22.62
N GLN A 46 -0.45 6.91 21.34
CA GLN A 46 0.29 6.18 20.30
C GLN A 46 1.79 6.32 20.53
N LEU A 47 2.52 5.22 20.40
CA LEU A 47 3.98 5.23 20.53
C LEU A 47 4.63 5.67 19.22
N PHE A 48 5.68 6.49 19.33
CA PHE A 48 6.52 6.90 18.22
C PHE A 48 7.95 7.15 18.69
N ASP A 49 8.88 7.25 17.74
CA ASP A 49 10.22 7.79 17.96
C ASP A 49 10.30 9.22 17.41
N LEU A 50 11.05 10.10 18.08
CA LEU A 50 11.53 11.35 17.47
C LEU A 50 12.98 11.16 17.04
N ARG A 51 13.32 11.44 15.78
CA ARG A 51 14.69 11.71 15.35
C ARG A 51 14.83 13.16 14.91
N VAL A 52 15.97 13.76 15.28
CA VAL A 52 16.40 15.05 14.73
C VAL A 52 17.75 14.90 14.08
N GLU A 53 17.97 15.62 12.98
CA GLU A 53 19.23 15.63 12.26
C GLU A 53 19.64 17.07 11.97
N VAL A 54 20.94 17.35 12.06
CA VAL A 54 21.55 18.60 11.58
C VAL A 54 22.52 18.23 10.49
N HIS A 55 22.20 18.69 9.28
CA HIS A 55 22.96 18.43 8.06
C HIS A 55 23.99 19.54 7.82
N ALA A 56 25.11 19.15 7.23
CA ALA A 56 26.15 20.04 6.73
C ALA A 56 26.67 19.52 5.38
N PRO A 57 26.03 19.91 4.26
CA PRO A 57 26.52 19.57 2.93
C PRO A 57 27.93 20.14 2.71
N VAL A 58 28.81 19.32 2.13
CA VAL A 58 30.24 19.62 1.92
C VAL A 58 30.46 20.30 0.56
N ASN A 59 29.69 19.89 -0.44
CA ASN A 59 29.71 20.37 -1.82
C ASN A 59 28.26 20.52 -2.33
N GLY A 60 28.12 20.95 -3.59
CA GLY A 60 26.83 21.21 -4.20
C GLY A 60 26.28 22.60 -3.87
N SER A 61 25.07 22.86 -4.33
CA SER A 61 24.37 24.14 -4.18
C SER A 61 23.99 24.45 -2.72
N GLU A 62 23.87 23.42 -1.88
CA GLU A 62 23.54 23.56 -0.45
C GLU A 62 24.76 23.50 0.49
N ALA A 63 25.99 23.58 -0.05
CA ALA A 63 27.22 23.56 0.74
C ALA A 63 27.22 24.65 1.84
N ALA A 64 27.35 24.25 3.10
CA ALA A 64 27.23 25.15 4.24
C ALA A 64 28.15 24.74 5.40
N HIS A 65 28.45 25.71 6.28
CA HIS A 65 29.16 25.49 7.55
C HIS A 65 30.49 24.71 7.43
N ASN A 66 31.16 24.82 6.27
CA ASN A 66 32.37 24.05 5.92
C ASN A 66 32.19 22.53 6.10
N GLY A 67 30.98 22.02 5.87
CA GLY A 67 30.62 20.62 6.05
C GLY A 67 30.66 20.13 7.50
N LYS A 68 30.65 21.02 8.51
CA LYS A 68 30.68 20.60 9.92
C LYS A 68 29.28 20.69 10.54
N PRO A 69 28.63 19.56 10.86
CA PRO A 69 27.34 19.59 11.52
C PRO A 69 27.47 20.17 12.94
N ASP A 70 26.47 20.94 13.37
CA ASP A 70 26.40 21.37 14.77
C ASP A 70 26.12 20.15 15.64
N GLU A 71 27.00 19.88 16.61
CA GLU A 71 26.86 18.76 17.56
C GLU A 71 26.21 19.20 18.88
N LYS A 72 26.02 20.52 19.07
CA LYS A 72 25.49 21.15 20.29
C LYS A 72 24.05 21.65 20.12
N PHE A 73 23.36 21.15 19.10
CA PHE A 73 21.95 21.46 18.88
C PHE A 73 21.08 21.05 20.08
N THR A 74 19.94 21.72 20.20
CA THR A 74 18.96 21.48 21.27
C THR A 74 17.58 21.26 20.70
N VAL A 75 16.78 20.44 21.39
CA VAL A 75 15.40 20.16 21.01
C VAL A 75 14.47 20.52 22.15
N THR A 76 13.41 21.26 21.84
CA THR A 76 12.39 21.63 22.80
C THR A 76 11.00 21.28 22.28
N ILE A 77 10.05 21.08 23.19
CA ILE A 77 8.63 20.89 22.89
C ILE A 77 7.78 21.81 23.77
N ALA A 78 6.74 22.41 23.18
CA ALA A 78 5.74 23.21 23.87
C ALA A 78 4.34 22.80 23.43
N LYS A 79 3.42 22.59 24.37
CA LYS A 79 1.99 22.58 24.06
C LYS A 79 1.53 24.03 23.87
N LYS A 80 0.62 24.31 22.95
CA LYS A 80 0.09 25.67 22.69
C LYS A 80 -0.39 26.32 23.99
N GLY A 81 0.17 27.48 24.33
CA GLY A 81 -0.11 28.22 25.57
C GLY A 81 0.78 27.86 26.77
N GLU A 82 1.65 26.86 26.65
CA GLU A 82 2.64 26.50 27.66
C GLU A 82 4.05 26.97 27.29
N LYS A 83 4.96 26.99 28.29
CA LYS A 83 6.38 27.27 28.06
C LYS A 83 7.06 26.06 27.42
N ALA A 84 7.99 26.33 26.51
CA ALA A 84 8.86 25.31 25.94
C ALA A 84 9.68 24.61 27.02
N LYS A 85 9.76 23.29 26.91
CA LYS A 85 10.55 22.41 27.77
C LYS A 85 11.57 21.68 26.90
N ASP A 86 12.72 21.40 27.49
CA ASP A 86 13.68 20.46 26.93
C ASP A 86 13.00 19.11 26.63
N PHE A 87 13.27 18.52 25.47
CA PHE A 87 12.53 17.37 24.98
C PHE A 87 12.72 16.13 25.87
N ALA A 88 13.96 15.79 26.24
CA ALA A 88 14.22 14.66 27.14
C ALA A 88 13.50 14.80 28.48
N LYS A 89 13.55 16.00 29.06
CA LYS A 89 12.84 16.31 30.33
C LYS A 89 11.33 16.24 30.19
N ALA A 90 10.75 16.69 29.07
CA ALA A 90 9.31 16.65 28.84
C ALA A 90 8.74 15.22 28.83
N PHE A 91 9.51 14.25 28.33
CA PHE A 91 9.11 12.83 28.28
C PHE A 91 9.69 11.97 29.41
N GLY A 92 10.53 12.53 30.28
CA GLY A 92 11.18 11.80 31.36
C GLY A 92 12.13 10.71 30.86
N VAL A 93 12.79 10.94 29.72
CA VAL A 93 13.78 10.04 29.12
C VAL A 93 15.19 10.61 29.29
N SER A 94 16.20 9.76 29.18
CA SER A 94 17.59 10.22 29.15
C SER A 94 17.89 10.90 27.82
N GLU A 95 18.71 11.96 27.85
CA GLU A 95 19.23 12.57 26.64
C GLU A 95 19.98 11.53 25.78
N PRO A 96 19.59 11.33 24.51
CA PRO A 96 20.24 10.36 23.64
C PRO A 96 21.71 10.71 23.38
N LYS A 97 22.51 9.68 23.09
CA LYS A 97 23.87 9.89 22.60
C LYS A 97 23.83 10.57 21.24
N LEU A 98 24.81 11.43 20.99
CA LEU A 98 25.04 12.00 19.67
C LEU A 98 25.51 10.90 18.71
N GLU A 99 24.91 10.85 17.53
CA GLU A 99 25.29 9.98 16.42
C GLU A 99 25.78 10.86 15.26
N THR A 100 26.76 10.37 14.50
CA THR A 100 27.26 11.08 13.31
C THR A 100 27.51 10.10 12.17
N TRP A 101 27.23 10.55 10.95
CA TRP A 101 27.47 9.79 9.72
C TRP A 101 27.56 10.73 8.51
N LYS A 102 27.71 10.12 7.33
CA LYS A 102 27.69 10.81 6.05
C LYS A 102 26.79 10.07 5.08
N PHE A 103 26.08 10.79 4.24
CA PHE A 103 25.34 10.21 3.12
C PHE A 103 25.59 10.98 1.83
N LYS A 104 25.17 10.38 0.72
CA LYS A 104 25.26 10.93 -0.63
C LYS A 104 23.85 11.26 -1.12
N TRP A 105 23.73 12.35 -1.86
CA TRP A 105 22.48 12.75 -2.51
C TRP A 105 22.81 13.49 -3.81
N TYR A 106 22.01 13.27 -4.87
CA TYR A 106 22.15 13.98 -6.14
C TYR A 106 21.17 15.15 -6.17
N GLU A 107 21.64 16.34 -6.56
CA GLU A 107 20.82 17.57 -6.53
C GLU A 107 19.88 17.69 -7.72
N ASP A 108 20.20 16.99 -8.81
CA ASP A 108 19.42 16.90 -10.04
C ASP A 108 19.90 15.71 -10.90
N LEU A 109 19.20 15.48 -12.02
CA LEU A 109 19.56 14.47 -13.02
C LEU A 109 20.95 14.69 -13.61
N PHE A 110 21.41 15.94 -13.77
CA PHE A 110 22.73 16.19 -14.34
C PHE A 110 23.84 15.73 -13.40
N ALA A 111 23.66 15.94 -12.09
CA ALA A 111 24.56 15.44 -11.07
C ALA A 111 24.55 13.90 -11.02
N GLU A 112 23.39 13.27 -11.22
CA GLU A 112 23.26 11.82 -11.29
C GLU A 112 23.95 11.24 -12.53
N ASP A 113 23.66 11.78 -13.71
CA ASP A 113 24.26 11.39 -14.99
C ASP A 113 25.80 11.53 -14.98
N GLU A 114 26.31 12.56 -14.31
CA GLU A 114 27.75 12.80 -14.16
C GLU A 114 28.41 12.00 -13.02
N ASP A 115 27.63 11.24 -12.23
CA ASP A 115 28.05 10.58 -10.99
C ASP A 115 28.76 11.54 -10.00
N LYS A 116 28.17 12.73 -9.81
CA LYS A 116 28.68 13.80 -8.92
C LYS A 116 27.72 14.07 -7.75
N PRO A 117 27.64 13.18 -6.74
CA PRO A 117 26.77 13.40 -5.60
C PRO A 117 27.29 14.51 -4.67
N SER A 118 26.36 15.21 -4.03
CA SER A 118 26.61 16.01 -2.84
C SER A 118 26.82 15.12 -1.62
N ILE A 119 27.88 15.37 -0.86
CA ILE A 119 28.20 14.70 0.39
C ILE A 119 27.64 15.51 1.55
N VAL A 120 26.85 14.88 2.41
CA VAL A 120 26.23 15.53 3.55
C VAL A 120 26.71 14.88 4.83
N ASN A 121 27.36 15.66 5.70
CA ASN A 121 27.72 15.23 7.05
C ASN A 121 26.55 15.49 8.00
N VAL A 122 26.27 14.56 8.90
CA VAL A 122 25.09 14.59 9.78
C VAL A 122 25.49 14.45 11.24
N ALA A 123 24.86 15.25 12.10
CA ALA A 123 24.80 15.01 13.55
C ALA A 123 23.33 14.76 13.95
N SER A 124 23.08 13.73 14.75
CA SER A 124 21.72 13.29 15.07
C SER A 124 21.55 12.83 16.52
N LYS A 125 20.31 12.91 16.99
CA LYS A 125 19.84 12.29 18.23
C LYS A 125 18.48 11.65 17.98
N VAL A 126 18.24 10.53 18.64
CA VAL A 126 16.97 9.80 18.54
C VAL A 126 16.38 9.46 19.90
N TYR A 127 15.15 9.92 20.11
CA TYR A 127 14.34 9.70 21.31
C TYR A 127 13.37 8.57 21.00
N ARG A 128 13.55 7.43 21.66
CA ARG A 128 12.83 6.21 21.32
C ARG A 128 11.58 6.01 22.18
N LYS A 129 10.50 5.51 21.58
CA LYS A 129 9.32 4.95 22.24
C LYS A 129 8.68 5.91 23.25
N ILE A 130 8.30 7.08 22.77
CA ILE A 130 7.60 8.14 23.51
C ILE A 130 6.12 8.21 23.07
N ALA A 131 5.30 8.97 23.82
CA ALA A 131 3.89 9.19 23.48
C ALA A 131 3.38 10.51 24.03
N LEU A 132 2.48 11.14 23.27
CA LEU A 132 1.70 12.30 23.69
C LEU A 132 0.29 11.85 24.10
N TYR A 133 -0.19 12.27 25.26
CA TYR A 133 -1.46 11.80 25.83
C TYR A 133 -2.56 12.87 25.82
N GLU A 134 -2.19 14.14 25.90
CA GLU A 134 -3.16 15.22 25.97
C GLU A 134 -3.42 15.80 24.58
N PRO A 135 -4.69 15.85 24.12
CA PRO A 135 -5.05 16.52 22.88
C PRO A 135 -4.58 17.97 22.82
N GLY A 136 -4.32 18.44 21.62
CA GLY A 136 -3.92 19.82 21.34
C GLY A 136 -2.75 19.92 20.36
N THR A 137 -2.34 21.16 20.10
CA THR A 137 -1.22 21.48 19.22
C THR A 137 0.07 21.55 20.03
N TYR A 138 1.12 20.90 19.52
CA TYR A 138 2.46 20.92 20.09
C TYR A 138 3.44 21.48 19.06
N THR A 139 4.37 22.31 19.50
CA THR A 139 5.46 22.81 18.66
C THR A 139 6.76 22.16 19.13
N VAL A 140 7.42 21.42 18.24
CA VAL A 140 8.77 20.92 18.43
C VAL A 140 9.74 21.86 17.71
N THR A 141 10.79 22.29 18.40
CA THR A 141 11.80 23.20 17.86
C THR A 141 13.18 22.59 18.02
N LEU A 142 13.84 22.36 16.89
CA LEU A 142 15.27 22.07 16.80
C LEU A 142 16.03 23.38 16.61
N ASN A 143 16.93 23.73 17.52
CA ASN A 143 17.79 24.91 17.43
C ASN A 143 19.24 24.48 17.17
N TYR A 144 19.88 25.09 16.18
CA TYR A 144 21.21 24.69 15.70
C TYR A 144 21.96 25.89 15.05
N TYR A 145 23.27 25.76 14.86
CA TYR A 145 24.17 26.79 14.32
C TYR A 145 24.00 28.20 14.93
N ASN A 146 23.72 28.29 16.22
CA ASN A 146 23.57 29.56 16.97
C ASN A 146 22.67 30.61 16.27
N GLY A 147 21.50 30.20 15.78
CA GLY A 147 20.49 31.13 15.24
C GLY A 147 19.52 30.50 14.26
N GLU A 148 19.86 29.33 13.71
CA GLU A 148 18.97 28.56 12.86
C GLU A 148 18.01 27.71 13.69
N LYS A 149 16.82 27.49 13.13
CA LYS A 149 15.81 26.62 13.75
C LYS A 149 14.95 25.93 12.71
N THR A 150 14.54 24.70 13.05
CA THR A 150 13.48 23.97 12.36
C THR A 150 12.36 23.74 13.35
N THR A 151 11.12 24.07 12.95
CA THR A 151 9.93 23.90 13.78
C THR A 151 8.97 22.92 13.13
N ALA A 152 8.37 22.04 13.92
CA ALA A 152 7.29 21.17 13.52
C ALA A 152 6.09 21.37 14.46
N GLU A 153 4.94 21.71 13.91
CA GLU A 153 3.66 21.72 14.58
C GLU A 153 2.99 20.35 14.45
N TRP A 154 2.68 19.76 15.59
CA TRP A 154 2.05 18.46 15.72
C TRP A 154 0.66 18.61 16.31
N THR A 155 -0.31 17.83 15.81
CA THR A 155 -1.68 17.83 16.33
C THR A 155 -1.99 16.49 17.00
N VAL A 156 -2.17 16.49 18.32
CA VAL A 156 -2.72 15.33 19.02
C VAL A 156 -4.23 15.42 18.94
N ARG A 157 -4.85 14.54 18.14
CA ARG A 157 -6.28 14.61 17.81
C ARG A 157 -7.15 14.30 19.02
N GLU A 158 -8.25 15.04 19.17
CA GLU A 158 -9.28 14.71 20.15
C GLU A 158 -10.11 13.55 19.61
N LEU A 159 -9.96 12.38 20.23
CA LEU A 159 -10.65 11.15 19.82
C LEU A 159 -11.45 10.56 20.98
N GLN A 160 -12.56 9.91 20.66
CA GLN A 160 -13.47 9.36 21.64
C GLN A 160 -12.88 8.07 22.23
N PRO A 161 -12.62 8.00 23.55
CA PRO A 161 -12.07 6.79 24.17
C PRO A 161 -13.09 5.64 24.23
N LYS A 162 -14.36 5.91 23.93
CA LYS A 162 -15.43 4.91 23.97
C LYS A 162 -15.41 4.06 22.71
N ARG A 163 -15.04 2.79 22.87
CA ARG A 163 -15.14 1.76 21.84
C ARG A 163 -16.58 1.58 21.33
N LYS A 164 -16.76 1.66 20.02
CA LYS A 164 -18.03 1.48 19.30
C LYS A 164 -18.06 0.20 18.47
N ALA A 165 -16.94 -0.14 17.82
CA ALA A 165 -16.74 -1.42 17.15
C ALA A 165 -15.91 -2.37 18.01
N LYS A 166 -16.28 -3.64 18.04
CA LYS A 166 -15.46 -4.70 18.61
C LYS A 166 -14.48 -5.24 17.56
N ASN A 167 -14.90 -5.32 16.30
CA ASN A 167 -14.07 -5.88 15.25
C ASN A 167 -13.94 -4.90 14.08
N VAL A 168 -12.82 -5.01 13.37
CA VAL A 168 -12.60 -4.30 12.11
C VAL A 168 -12.17 -5.32 11.05
N ILE A 169 -12.79 -5.24 9.88
CA ILE A 169 -12.31 -5.92 8.67
C ILE A 169 -12.03 -4.85 7.63
N PHE A 170 -10.76 -4.71 7.25
CA PHE A 170 -10.33 -3.77 6.24
C PHE A 170 -9.93 -4.53 4.98
N PHE A 171 -10.76 -4.41 3.95
CA PHE A 171 -10.50 -4.92 2.62
C PHE A 171 -9.70 -3.90 1.81
N ILE A 172 -8.64 -4.37 1.17
CA ILE A 172 -7.81 -3.57 0.25
C ILE A 172 -7.86 -4.22 -1.12
N GLY A 173 -8.42 -3.53 -2.11
CA GLY A 173 -8.14 -3.83 -3.51
C GLY A 173 -6.93 -3.00 -3.92
N ASP A 174 -5.74 -3.61 -3.96
CA ASP A 174 -4.50 -2.88 -4.29
C ASP A 174 -4.65 -2.24 -5.69
N GLY A 175 -4.37 -0.95 -5.81
CA GLY A 175 -4.53 -0.19 -7.07
C GLY A 175 -5.98 0.08 -7.53
N MET A 176 -7.00 -0.33 -6.76
CA MET A 176 -8.41 -0.28 -7.18
C MET A 176 -8.97 1.15 -7.25
N THR A 177 -9.49 1.55 -8.42
CA THR A 177 -10.18 2.84 -8.62
C THR A 177 -11.68 2.69 -8.90
N THR A 178 -12.42 3.80 -8.77
CA THR A 178 -13.86 3.88 -9.11
C THR A 178 -14.15 3.47 -10.56
N ASN A 179 -13.22 3.75 -11.47
CA ASN A 179 -13.34 3.39 -12.89
C ASN A 179 -13.25 1.86 -13.08
N MET A 180 -12.35 1.20 -12.34
CA MET A 180 -12.26 -0.26 -12.35
C MET A 180 -13.51 -0.92 -11.77
N ILE A 181 -14.07 -0.38 -10.68
CA ILE A 181 -15.35 -0.86 -10.12
C ILE A 181 -16.47 -0.74 -11.16
N THR A 182 -16.49 0.35 -11.91
CA THR A 182 -17.46 0.56 -12.99
C THR A 182 -17.29 -0.44 -14.12
N ALA A 183 -16.06 -0.72 -14.53
CA ALA A 183 -15.77 -1.75 -15.54
C ALA A 183 -16.11 -3.16 -15.04
N ALA A 184 -15.74 -3.52 -13.81
CA ALA A 184 -16.11 -4.80 -13.20
C ALA A 184 -17.64 -4.99 -13.13
N ARG A 185 -18.39 -3.92 -12.82
CA ARG A 185 -19.86 -3.94 -12.87
C ARG A 185 -20.36 -4.25 -14.29
N LEU A 186 -19.78 -3.64 -15.32
CA LEU A 186 -20.14 -3.89 -16.72
C LEU A 186 -19.83 -5.33 -17.18
N LEU A 187 -18.78 -5.93 -16.61
CA LEU A 187 -18.37 -7.33 -16.81
C LEU A 187 -19.35 -8.32 -16.16
N GLY A 188 -19.58 -8.16 -14.85
CA GLY A 188 -20.26 -9.14 -14.01
C GLY A 188 -21.79 -8.99 -13.93
N HIS A 189 -22.34 -7.80 -14.22
CA HIS A 189 -23.74 -7.50 -13.95
C HIS A 189 -24.54 -7.20 -15.23
N LYS A 190 -25.69 -7.88 -15.36
CA LYS A 190 -26.56 -7.74 -16.52
C LYS A 190 -27.20 -6.34 -16.54
N SER A 191 -27.13 -5.69 -17.71
CA SER A 191 -27.87 -4.47 -18.02
C SER A 191 -29.05 -4.79 -18.95
N ILE A 192 -30.21 -4.15 -18.72
CA ILE A 192 -31.35 -4.14 -19.64
C ILE A 192 -31.75 -2.68 -19.85
N ASN A 193 -31.72 -2.22 -21.12
CA ASN A 193 -32.00 -0.83 -21.50
C ASN A 193 -31.19 0.19 -20.69
N GLY A 194 -29.89 -0.07 -20.51
CA GLY A 194 -28.98 0.77 -19.74
C GLY A 194 -29.14 0.71 -18.22
N LYS A 195 -30.00 -0.16 -17.68
CA LYS A 195 -30.19 -0.32 -16.22
C LYS A 195 -29.61 -1.63 -15.73
N TYR A 196 -28.67 -1.56 -14.78
CA TYR A 196 -28.18 -2.75 -14.07
C TYR A 196 -29.32 -3.45 -13.30
N GLN A 197 -29.38 -4.76 -13.41
CA GLN A 197 -30.43 -5.59 -12.79
C GLN A 197 -30.06 -6.07 -11.39
N THR A 198 -28.78 -5.99 -11.05
CA THR A 198 -28.22 -6.32 -9.74
C THR A 198 -27.09 -5.35 -9.43
N LEU A 199 -26.72 -5.26 -8.15
CA LEU A 199 -25.64 -4.42 -7.64
C LEU A 199 -24.42 -5.28 -7.28
N MET A 200 -23.22 -4.70 -7.37
CA MET A 200 -22.06 -5.26 -6.67
C MET A 200 -22.32 -5.20 -5.16
N LYS A 201 -21.66 -6.06 -4.36
CA LYS A 201 -21.78 -5.95 -2.91
C LYS A 201 -21.27 -4.61 -2.38
N LEU A 202 -20.21 -4.07 -2.97
CA LEU A 202 -19.69 -2.74 -2.64
C LEU A 202 -20.77 -1.65 -2.82
N ASP A 203 -21.57 -1.73 -3.89
CA ASP A 203 -22.63 -0.76 -4.20
C ASP A 203 -23.77 -0.75 -3.15
N GLU A 204 -23.89 -1.82 -2.35
CA GLU A 204 -24.90 -1.92 -1.28
C GLU A 204 -24.44 -1.28 0.04
N PHE A 205 -23.18 -0.81 0.14
CA PHE A 205 -22.69 -0.17 1.36
C PHE A 205 -23.38 1.18 1.56
N PRO A 206 -23.77 1.53 2.81
CA PRO A 206 -24.53 2.74 3.09
C PRO A 206 -23.69 4.03 2.98
N VAL A 207 -22.37 3.93 2.99
CA VAL A 207 -21.45 5.07 2.95
C VAL A 207 -20.38 4.86 1.89
N LEU A 208 -20.20 5.89 1.08
CA LEU A 208 -19.11 6.06 0.12
C LEU A 208 -18.37 7.37 0.42
N GLY A 209 -17.05 7.30 0.49
CA GLY A 209 -16.13 8.43 0.50
C GLY A 209 -14.96 8.21 -0.44
N HIS A 210 -14.01 9.12 -0.41
CA HIS A 210 -12.76 9.04 -1.17
C HIS A 210 -11.59 9.40 -0.26
N GLN A 211 -10.44 8.77 -0.49
CA GLN A 211 -9.21 9.13 0.18
C GLN A 211 -8.13 9.59 -0.81
N MET A 212 -7.37 10.60 -0.40
CA MET A 212 -6.17 11.08 -1.09
C MET A 212 -4.96 10.22 -0.69
N THR A 213 -4.17 9.80 -1.67
CA THR A 213 -3.17 8.73 -1.51
C THR A 213 -1.72 9.22 -1.51
N HIS A 214 -1.47 10.49 -1.80
CA HIS A 214 -0.11 11.09 -1.86
C HIS A 214 0.75 10.81 -0.62
N SER A 215 2.06 10.88 -0.79
CA SER A 215 3.05 10.59 0.24
C SER A 215 3.83 11.84 0.68
N ILE A 216 4.86 11.68 1.51
CA ILE A 216 5.71 12.80 1.95
C ILE A 216 6.49 13.40 0.79
N ASP A 217 7.09 12.54 -0.03
CA ASP A 217 8.10 12.91 -1.03
C ASP A 217 7.66 12.66 -2.47
N SER A 218 6.47 12.10 -2.66
CA SER A 218 5.87 11.91 -3.98
C SER A 218 4.36 12.12 -3.96
N TYR A 219 3.84 12.79 -4.98
CA TYR A 219 2.39 12.87 -5.18
C TYR A 219 1.80 11.53 -5.65
N ILE A 220 2.60 10.64 -6.26
CA ILE A 220 2.22 9.26 -6.56
C ILE A 220 2.88 8.32 -5.54
N THR A 221 2.07 7.62 -4.77
CA THR A 221 2.52 6.73 -3.70
C THR A 221 2.88 5.35 -4.25
N ASP A 222 3.73 4.60 -3.55
CA ASP A 222 3.82 3.15 -3.72
C ASP A 222 2.94 2.43 -2.67
N SER A 223 2.81 1.10 -2.74
CA SER A 223 2.01 0.37 -1.75
C SER A 223 2.58 0.49 -0.33
N ALA A 224 3.92 0.59 -0.17
CA ALA A 224 4.55 0.60 1.15
C ALA A 224 4.19 1.84 1.96
N ASN A 225 4.40 3.02 1.39
CA ASN A 225 4.15 4.28 2.11
C ASN A 225 2.65 4.58 2.25
N SER A 226 1.81 4.12 1.31
CA SER A 226 0.36 4.24 1.47
C SER A 226 -0.17 3.28 2.55
N ALA A 227 0.25 2.01 2.54
CA ALA A 227 -0.09 1.07 3.61
C ALA A 227 0.39 1.57 4.98
N SER A 228 1.59 2.15 5.04
CA SER A 228 2.09 2.83 6.24
C SER A 228 1.13 3.91 6.72
N ALA A 229 0.65 4.79 5.83
CA ALA A 229 -0.30 5.83 6.18
C ALA A 229 -1.64 5.28 6.68
N LEU A 230 -2.16 4.24 6.02
CA LEU A 230 -3.39 3.54 6.41
C LEU A 230 -3.30 2.89 7.79
N TYR A 231 -2.11 2.39 8.17
CA TYR A 231 -1.95 1.63 9.41
C TYR A 231 -1.34 2.43 10.56
N THR A 232 -0.68 3.55 10.30
CA THR A 232 -0.09 4.38 11.37
C THR A 232 -0.84 5.67 11.58
N GLY A 233 -1.53 6.22 10.57
CA GLY A 233 -2.05 7.58 10.60
C GLY A 233 -0.99 8.64 10.35
N HIS A 234 0.16 8.24 9.81
CA HIS A 234 1.28 9.11 9.47
C HIS A 234 1.72 8.86 8.03
N LYS A 235 1.88 9.92 7.23
CA LYS A 235 2.47 9.81 5.90
C LYS A 235 3.90 9.27 6.02
N SER A 236 4.38 8.59 4.99
CA SER A 236 5.75 8.10 4.90
C SER A 236 6.34 8.37 3.51
N THR A 237 7.62 8.03 3.35
CA THR A 237 8.40 8.14 2.11
C THR A 237 8.24 6.88 1.27
N VAL A 238 8.26 6.99 -0.06
CA VAL A 238 8.22 5.83 -0.98
C VAL A 238 9.14 4.69 -0.50
N ASN A 239 8.65 3.45 -0.56
CA ASN A 239 9.26 2.22 -0.02
C ASN A 239 9.22 2.03 1.50
N ALA A 240 8.96 3.07 2.29
CA ALA A 240 9.01 3.01 3.73
C ALA A 240 7.68 2.56 4.34
N MET A 241 7.76 1.81 5.44
CA MET A 241 6.62 1.32 6.19
C MET A 241 6.89 1.36 7.69
N GLY A 242 5.92 1.87 8.46
CA GLY A 242 5.99 1.95 9.93
C GLY A 242 7.06 2.90 10.47
N VAL A 243 7.67 3.71 9.62
CA VAL A 243 8.76 4.66 9.96
C VAL A 243 8.64 5.95 9.16
N TYR A 244 9.31 6.99 9.63
CA TYR A 244 9.72 8.11 8.79
C TYR A 244 11.14 7.87 8.31
N ALA A 245 11.38 7.89 6.99
CA ALA A 245 12.71 7.66 6.43
C ALA A 245 13.69 8.77 6.86
N ASP A 246 14.86 8.36 7.31
CA ASP A 246 15.95 9.26 7.73
C ASP A 246 17.22 9.06 6.88
N SER A 247 18.30 9.79 7.20
CA SER A 247 19.53 9.74 6.37
C SER A 247 20.53 8.68 6.81
N SER A 248 20.22 7.92 7.86
CA SER A 248 21.14 6.94 8.42
C SER A 248 21.27 5.71 7.52
N PRO A 249 22.40 4.99 7.58
CA PRO A 249 22.65 3.89 6.66
C PRO A 249 21.79 2.66 6.94
N ASN A 250 21.32 2.45 8.18
CA ASN A 250 20.62 1.23 8.56
C ASN A 250 19.11 1.38 8.31
N PRO A 251 18.48 0.52 7.49
CA PRO A 251 17.07 0.69 7.14
C PRO A 251 16.07 0.29 8.25
N PHE A 252 16.55 -0.02 9.45
CA PHE A 252 15.74 -0.44 10.60
C PHE A 252 15.88 0.48 11.82
N ASP A 253 16.78 1.47 11.81
CA ASP A 253 16.90 2.43 12.90
C ASP A 253 16.15 3.74 12.67
N ASP A 254 15.49 3.90 11.52
CA ASP A 254 14.56 5.00 11.26
C ASP A 254 13.56 5.22 12.41
N PRO A 255 13.13 6.46 12.67
CA PRO A 255 12.14 6.77 13.69
C PRO A 255 10.80 6.10 13.38
N LYS A 256 10.35 5.25 14.30
CA LYS A 256 9.18 4.37 14.15
C LYS A 256 7.89 5.05 14.59
N VAL A 257 6.78 4.56 14.06
CA VAL A 257 5.42 4.91 14.47
C VAL A 257 4.61 3.64 14.67
N GLU A 258 3.90 3.57 15.79
CA GLU A 258 3.12 2.40 16.14
C GLU A 258 1.94 2.21 15.17
N THR A 259 1.76 0.98 14.69
CA THR A 259 0.69 0.63 13.76
C THR A 259 -0.63 0.34 14.48
N ILE A 260 -1.73 0.26 13.72
CA ILE A 260 -3.07 0.04 14.24
C ILE A 260 -3.19 -1.29 14.97
N VAL A 261 -2.50 -2.34 14.52
CA VAL A 261 -2.55 -3.66 15.19
C VAL A 261 -1.67 -3.68 16.43
N GLU A 262 -0.58 -2.93 16.47
CA GLU A 262 0.24 -2.75 17.67
C GLU A 262 -0.54 -1.99 18.75
N VAL A 263 -1.16 -0.85 18.38
CA VAL A 263 -2.03 -0.09 19.29
C VAL A 263 -3.20 -0.96 19.75
N PHE A 264 -3.89 -1.64 18.83
CA PHE A 264 -5.03 -2.51 19.15
C PHE A 264 -4.64 -3.63 20.11
N LYS A 265 -3.48 -4.26 19.89
CA LYS A 265 -2.96 -5.30 20.78
C LYS A 265 -2.61 -4.75 22.16
N ARG A 266 -1.93 -3.60 22.21
CA ARG A 266 -1.53 -2.96 23.47
C ARG A 266 -2.72 -2.48 24.30
N VAL A 267 -3.76 -1.95 23.66
CA VAL A 267 -4.93 -1.39 24.36
C VAL A 267 -5.95 -2.47 24.74
N TRP A 268 -6.25 -3.39 23.83
CA TRP A 268 -7.34 -4.36 24.03
C TRP A 268 -6.87 -5.81 24.18
N GLY A 269 -5.63 -6.13 23.83
CA GLY A 269 -5.15 -7.52 23.78
C GLY A 269 -5.80 -8.37 22.68
N GLY A 270 -6.54 -7.74 21.76
CA GLY A 270 -7.33 -8.41 20.73
C GLY A 270 -6.53 -9.25 19.73
N ALA A 271 -7.23 -10.03 18.92
CA ALA A 271 -6.62 -10.83 17.87
C ALA A 271 -6.39 -9.99 16.60
N TRP A 272 -5.35 -10.27 15.84
CA TRP A 272 -5.20 -9.62 14.53
C TRP A 272 -4.74 -10.61 13.47
N GLY A 273 -5.02 -10.31 12.20
CA GLY A 273 -4.51 -11.12 11.11
C GLY A 273 -4.48 -10.39 9.78
N ALA A 274 -3.77 -11.00 8.84
CA ALA A 274 -3.64 -10.52 7.47
C ALA A 274 -3.86 -11.68 6.49
N VAL A 275 -4.59 -11.37 5.42
CA VAL A 275 -4.86 -12.25 4.28
C VAL A 275 -4.50 -11.47 3.02
N SER A 276 -3.76 -12.08 2.10
CA SER A 276 -3.45 -11.48 0.81
C SER A 276 -3.38 -12.53 -0.29
N THR A 277 -3.73 -12.14 -1.52
CA THR A 277 -3.42 -12.92 -2.73
C THR A 277 -1.99 -12.70 -3.22
N ALA A 278 -1.23 -11.74 -2.68
CA ALA A 278 0.20 -11.61 -2.89
C ALA A 278 1.02 -12.51 -1.96
N PHE A 279 2.34 -12.46 -2.12
CA PHE A 279 3.23 -13.00 -1.10
C PHE A 279 3.13 -12.22 0.22
N LEU A 280 3.27 -12.92 1.34
CA LEU A 280 3.01 -12.34 2.68
C LEU A 280 3.98 -11.22 3.10
N ALA A 281 5.17 -11.18 2.52
CA ALA A 281 6.16 -10.13 2.76
C ALA A 281 5.97 -8.89 1.88
N ASP A 282 4.95 -8.87 1.01
CA ASP A 282 4.63 -7.70 0.20
C ASP A 282 4.15 -6.54 1.09
N ALA A 283 4.23 -5.33 0.56
CA ALA A 283 4.08 -4.08 1.32
C ALA A 283 2.79 -4.01 2.15
N THR A 284 1.63 -4.25 1.54
CA THR A 284 0.33 -4.10 2.19
C THR A 284 0.14 -5.04 3.39
N PRO A 285 0.34 -6.37 3.30
CA PRO A 285 0.22 -7.24 4.47
C PRO A 285 1.30 -6.97 5.51
N ILE A 286 2.54 -6.73 5.09
CA ILE A 286 3.66 -6.68 6.01
C ILE A 286 3.74 -5.36 6.78
N ALA A 287 3.25 -4.24 6.19
CA ALA A 287 3.23 -2.92 6.83
C ALA A 287 2.35 -2.85 8.08
N LEU A 288 1.48 -3.84 8.34
CA LEU A 288 0.76 -3.95 9.62
C LEU A 288 1.72 -4.09 10.81
N SER A 289 2.91 -4.65 10.63
CA SER A 289 3.89 -4.81 11.72
C SER A 289 5.34 -4.52 11.31
N GLY A 290 5.57 -4.18 10.04
CA GLY A 290 6.87 -3.89 9.49
C GLY A 290 7.32 -2.47 9.79
N HIS A 291 8.57 -2.33 10.24
CA HIS A 291 9.23 -1.05 10.48
C HIS A 291 10.56 -1.01 9.73
N THR A 292 10.55 -0.42 8.53
CA THR A 292 11.75 -0.23 7.70
C THR A 292 11.52 0.83 6.63
N ARG A 293 12.59 1.52 6.21
CA ARG A 293 12.53 2.38 5.01
C ARG A 293 12.62 1.61 3.69
N LEU A 294 12.87 0.29 3.71
CA LEU A 294 13.07 -0.53 2.51
C LEU A 294 12.11 -1.73 2.45
N ARG A 295 11.04 -1.63 1.66
CA ARG A 295 10.06 -2.72 1.45
C ARG A 295 10.65 -4.05 0.98
N GLY A 296 11.81 -4.05 0.33
CA GLY A 296 12.50 -5.26 -0.15
C GLY A 296 13.14 -6.14 0.93
N GLN A 297 13.05 -5.76 2.21
CA GLN A 297 13.62 -6.50 3.34
C GLN A 297 12.74 -7.70 3.78
N TYR A 298 12.33 -8.55 2.84
CA TYR A 298 11.30 -9.57 3.05
C TYR A 298 11.58 -10.52 4.22
N GLY A 299 12.76 -11.13 4.26
CA GLY A 299 13.15 -12.03 5.35
C GLY A 299 13.02 -11.36 6.73
N PRO A 300 13.76 -10.26 7.00
CA PRO A 300 13.64 -9.51 8.24
C PRO A 300 12.21 -9.11 8.58
N LEU A 301 11.40 -8.74 7.60
CA LEU A 301 10.02 -8.33 7.83
C LEU A 301 9.10 -9.50 8.22
N ILE A 302 9.29 -10.71 7.67
CA ILE A 302 8.61 -11.92 8.15
C ILE A 302 9.01 -12.22 9.60
N ASP A 303 10.27 -12.00 9.96
CA ASP A 303 10.71 -12.12 11.35
C ASP A 303 10.01 -11.10 12.27
N GLN A 304 9.93 -9.84 11.85
CA GLN A 304 9.19 -8.80 12.57
C GLN A 304 7.71 -9.17 12.73
N ALA A 305 7.06 -9.69 11.69
CA ALA A 305 5.67 -10.14 11.80
C ALA A 305 5.49 -11.23 12.86
N LEU A 306 6.44 -12.16 13.02
CA LEU A 306 6.35 -13.23 14.02
C LEU A 306 6.81 -12.80 15.42
N ASN A 307 7.89 -12.01 15.51
CA ASN A 307 8.66 -11.75 16.72
C ASN A 307 8.58 -10.30 17.22
N GLY A 308 8.05 -9.39 16.41
CA GLY A 308 8.22 -7.95 16.59
C GLY A 308 9.66 -7.50 16.35
N MET A 309 9.91 -6.21 16.57
CA MET A 309 11.27 -5.67 16.55
C MET A 309 12.07 -6.21 17.73
N THR A 310 13.13 -6.97 17.45
CA THR A 310 14.01 -7.59 18.46
C THR A 310 15.28 -6.80 18.74
N ASN A 311 15.77 -6.04 17.76
CA ASN A 311 16.99 -5.24 17.87
C ASN A 311 16.76 -3.85 18.51
N TYR A 312 15.51 -3.43 18.67
CA TYR A 312 15.12 -2.16 19.26
C TYR A 312 13.99 -2.36 20.26
N SER A 313 13.96 -1.57 21.34
CA SER A 313 12.81 -1.55 22.24
C SER A 313 11.60 -0.97 21.52
N TRP A 314 10.67 -1.82 21.13
CA TRP A 314 9.43 -1.44 20.46
C TRP A 314 8.20 -2.10 21.08
N THR A 315 7.04 -1.94 20.46
CA THR A 315 5.79 -2.61 20.83
C THR A 315 5.83 -4.10 20.56
N GLN A 316 5.20 -4.86 21.47
CA GLN A 316 5.12 -6.31 21.39
C GLN A 316 3.70 -6.69 20.96
N HIS A 317 3.50 -6.86 19.66
CA HIS A 317 2.22 -7.33 19.12
C HIS A 317 2.05 -8.87 19.22
N GLY A 318 3.13 -9.60 19.51
CA GLY A 318 3.12 -11.03 19.79
C GLY A 318 2.80 -11.91 18.58
N GLY A 319 2.91 -11.38 17.36
CA GLY A 319 2.61 -12.03 16.08
C GLY A 319 1.13 -12.15 15.73
N PRO A 320 0.79 -12.33 14.44
CA PRO A 320 -0.59 -12.44 13.95
C PRO A 320 -1.26 -13.70 14.48
N ASP A 321 -2.55 -13.65 14.77
CA ASP A 321 -3.33 -14.86 15.00
C ASP A 321 -3.67 -15.59 13.68
N VAL A 322 -3.68 -14.86 12.56
CA VAL A 322 -3.84 -15.39 11.19
C VAL A 322 -2.89 -14.70 10.23
N PHE A 323 -2.16 -15.48 9.41
CA PHE A 323 -1.33 -14.94 8.33
C PHE A 323 -1.41 -15.85 7.10
N PHE A 324 -2.16 -15.44 6.07
CA PHE A 324 -2.48 -16.26 4.89
C PHE A 324 -2.10 -15.58 3.57
N GLY A 325 -1.31 -16.23 2.72
CA GLY A 325 -0.95 -15.73 1.39
C GLY A 325 0.06 -16.61 0.65
N GLY A 326 0.82 -16.02 -0.26
CA GLY A 326 1.93 -16.67 -1.00
C GLY A 326 3.30 -16.39 -0.39
N GLY A 327 4.36 -16.52 -1.19
CA GLY A 327 5.73 -16.14 -0.81
C GLY A 327 6.53 -17.20 -0.08
N ALA A 328 6.26 -18.49 -0.37
CA ALA A 328 6.93 -19.61 0.28
C ALA A 328 8.47 -19.54 0.29
N GLU A 329 9.08 -18.87 -0.68
CA GLU A 329 10.51 -18.61 -0.76
C GLU A 329 11.09 -17.83 0.43
N ASN A 330 10.25 -17.10 1.17
CA ASN A 330 10.65 -16.45 2.42
C ASN A 330 10.45 -17.33 3.65
N PHE A 331 9.85 -18.53 3.49
CA PHE A 331 9.47 -19.41 4.60
C PHE A 331 10.28 -20.71 4.69
N PHE A 332 10.51 -21.40 3.58
CA PHE A 332 11.35 -22.60 3.62
C PHE A 332 12.83 -22.21 3.81
N ALA A 333 13.61 -23.10 4.44
CA ALA A 333 15.03 -22.84 4.68
C ALA A 333 15.79 -22.61 3.36
N GLY A 334 16.41 -21.43 3.22
CA GLY A 334 17.13 -21.05 2.02
C GLY A 334 17.47 -19.56 1.98
N LYS A 335 18.08 -19.11 0.89
CA LYS A 335 18.55 -17.72 0.75
C LYS A 335 17.43 -16.67 0.86
N GLY A 336 16.20 -17.02 0.49
CA GLY A 336 15.04 -16.12 0.58
C GLY A 336 14.47 -15.96 2.00
N SER A 337 14.74 -16.90 2.89
CA SER A 337 14.30 -16.87 4.30
C SER A 337 15.28 -16.12 5.19
N TYR A 338 14.78 -15.48 6.26
CA TYR A 338 15.65 -14.73 7.17
C TYR A 338 16.69 -15.63 7.83
N GLN A 339 17.96 -15.29 7.64
CA GLN A 339 19.11 -16.05 8.14
C GLN A 339 19.12 -17.53 7.70
N GLY A 340 18.45 -17.87 6.59
CA GLY A 340 18.37 -19.25 6.10
C GLY A 340 17.50 -20.20 6.94
N LYS A 341 16.68 -19.67 7.85
CA LYS A 341 15.85 -20.47 8.77
C LYS A 341 14.58 -21.00 8.10
N ASP A 342 14.12 -22.14 8.61
CA ASP A 342 12.80 -22.69 8.28
C ASP A 342 11.72 -21.97 9.11
N TYR A 343 11.10 -20.95 8.53
CA TYR A 343 10.05 -20.17 9.19
C TYR A 343 8.75 -20.95 9.37
N TYR A 344 8.49 -22.01 8.60
CA TYR A 344 7.39 -22.91 8.94
C TYR A 344 7.58 -23.50 10.34
N LYS A 345 8.81 -23.93 10.66
CA LYS A 345 9.15 -24.41 12.00
C LYS A 345 9.15 -23.30 13.05
N GLU A 346 9.62 -22.09 12.73
CA GLU A 346 9.56 -20.97 13.69
C GLU A 346 8.13 -20.59 14.07
N PHE A 347 7.20 -20.57 13.11
CA PHE A 347 5.77 -20.39 13.38
C PHE A 347 5.19 -21.58 14.17
N GLN A 348 5.53 -22.83 13.84
CA GLN A 348 5.09 -24.00 14.61
C GLN A 348 5.55 -23.96 16.06
N LYS A 349 6.80 -23.53 16.33
CA LYS A 349 7.32 -23.33 17.70
C LYS A 349 6.48 -22.32 18.49
N LYS A 350 5.87 -21.34 17.82
CA LYS A 350 4.91 -20.39 18.43
C LYS A 350 3.46 -20.89 18.45
N GLY A 351 3.23 -22.17 18.20
CA GLY A 351 1.92 -22.81 18.31
C GLY A 351 0.98 -22.58 17.13
N TYR A 352 1.51 -22.20 15.96
CA TYR A 352 0.71 -22.04 14.75
C TYR A 352 0.43 -23.38 14.09
N THR A 353 -0.80 -23.54 13.59
CA THR A 353 -1.11 -24.54 12.56
C THR A 353 -0.60 -24.01 11.23
N VAL A 354 0.21 -24.80 10.53
CA VAL A 354 0.74 -24.43 9.20
C VAL A 354 -0.05 -25.18 8.12
N SER A 355 -0.62 -24.44 7.18
CA SER A 355 -1.36 -24.96 6.04
C SER A 355 -0.65 -24.56 4.75
N LEU A 356 -0.42 -25.54 3.85
CA LEU A 356 0.30 -25.30 2.59
C LEU A 356 -0.60 -25.45 1.36
N ASN A 357 -1.91 -25.66 1.57
CA ASN A 357 -2.90 -25.79 0.50
C ASN A 357 -4.31 -25.50 1.04
N LYS A 358 -5.28 -25.37 0.14
CA LYS A 358 -6.69 -25.14 0.48
C LYS A 358 -7.26 -26.23 1.38
N THR A 359 -6.95 -27.51 1.11
CA THR A 359 -7.47 -28.62 1.89
C THR A 359 -7.06 -28.55 3.37
N SER A 360 -5.77 -28.28 3.63
CA SER A 360 -5.23 -28.11 4.99
C SER A 360 -5.75 -26.83 5.64
N LEU A 361 -5.83 -25.73 4.88
CA LEU A 361 -6.40 -24.47 5.35
C LEU A 361 -7.83 -24.68 5.88
N LEU A 362 -8.72 -25.28 5.09
CA LEU A 362 -10.12 -25.45 5.49
C LEU A 362 -10.27 -26.35 6.73
N LYS A 363 -9.35 -27.29 6.95
CA LYS A 363 -9.30 -28.17 8.13
C LYS A 363 -8.60 -27.54 9.35
N ALA A 364 -7.93 -26.41 9.20
CA ALA A 364 -7.18 -25.78 10.29
C ALA A 364 -8.08 -25.49 11.50
N ASP A 365 -7.56 -25.79 12.69
CA ASP A 365 -8.25 -25.59 13.97
C ASP A 365 -8.35 -24.09 14.29
N LYS A 366 -9.60 -23.61 14.36
CA LYS A 366 -9.91 -22.20 14.64
C LYS A 366 -9.48 -21.71 16.03
N SER A 367 -9.18 -22.62 16.97
CA SER A 367 -8.72 -22.25 18.31
C SER A 367 -7.24 -21.89 18.36
N LYS A 368 -6.45 -22.36 17.39
CA LYS A 368 -5.01 -22.11 17.28
C LYS A 368 -4.73 -20.92 16.37
N ARG A 369 -3.53 -20.35 16.51
CA ARG A 369 -3.02 -19.43 15.48
C ARG A 369 -2.80 -20.19 14.19
N ALA A 370 -2.91 -19.52 13.05
CA ALA A 370 -2.83 -20.17 11.75
C ALA A 370 -1.92 -19.40 10.80
N LEU A 371 -0.95 -20.12 10.23
CA LEU A 371 -0.13 -19.69 9.09
C LEU A 371 -0.59 -20.48 7.86
N GLY A 372 -0.73 -19.79 6.74
CA GLY A 372 -1.11 -20.35 5.45
C GLY A 372 -0.22 -19.79 4.36
N VAL A 373 0.59 -20.65 3.72
CA VAL A 373 1.49 -20.24 2.63
C VAL A 373 1.32 -21.21 1.48
N PHE A 374 0.71 -20.74 0.39
CA PHE A 374 0.09 -21.66 -0.58
C PHE A 374 0.89 -21.88 -1.85
N CYS A 375 1.81 -20.98 -2.19
CA CYS A 375 2.72 -21.08 -3.33
C CYS A 375 3.96 -20.22 -3.11
N GLN A 376 4.97 -20.41 -3.94
CA GLN A 376 6.01 -19.40 -4.16
C GLN A 376 5.43 -18.22 -4.95
N SER A 377 5.96 -17.02 -4.74
CA SER A 377 5.43 -15.76 -5.30
C SER A 377 3.95 -15.50 -4.93
N ASN A 378 3.26 -14.70 -5.74
CA ASN A 378 1.84 -14.38 -5.57
C ASN A 378 0.95 -15.58 -5.92
N LEU A 379 -0.25 -15.61 -5.34
CA LEU A 379 -1.27 -16.57 -5.77
C LEU A 379 -1.63 -16.30 -7.23
N PRO A 380 -1.90 -17.35 -8.02
CA PRO A 380 -2.52 -17.20 -9.33
C PRO A 380 -3.85 -16.43 -9.23
N VAL A 381 -4.09 -15.55 -10.19
CA VAL A 381 -5.32 -14.73 -10.26
C VAL A 381 -6.58 -15.61 -10.34
N TRP A 382 -7.73 -15.02 -10.05
CA TRP A 382 -9.02 -15.69 -10.10
C TRP A 382 -9.30 -16.32 -11.48
N LEU A 383 -8.98 -15.62 -12.58
CA LEU A 383 -9.17 -16.15 -13.94
C LEU A 383 -8.39 -17.45 -14.16
N ASP A 384 -7.13 -17.51 -13.76
CA ASP A 384 -6.31 -18.72 -13.92
C ASP A 384 -6.80 -19.85 -13.01
N ARG A 385 -7.26 -19.55 -11.78
CA ARG A 385 -7.78 -20.58 -10.88
C ARG A 385 -9.13 -21.16 -11.30
N ASN A 386 -9.94 -20.40 -12.04
CA ASN A 386 -11.34 -20.75 -12.30
C ASN A 386 -11.68 -20.96 -13.78
N VAL A 387 -10.99 -20.27 -14.68
CA VAL A 387 -11.26 -20.23 -16.13
C VAL A 387 -10.12 -20.88 -16.92
N TYR A 388 -8.90 -20.36 -16.80
CA TYR A 388 -7.71 -20.82 -17.54
C TYR A 388 -6.81 -21.70 -16.67
N LYS A 389 -7.34 -22.84 -16.21
CA LYS A 389 -6.69 -23.70 -15.22
C LYS A 389 -5.39 -24.33 -15.68
N ASP A 390 -5.23 -24.52 -16.98
CA ASP A 390 -3.98 -25.01 -17.58
C ASP A 390 -2.81 -24.07 -17.28
N ASN A 391 -3.07 -22.78 -17.02
CA ASN A 391 -2.04 -21.84 -16.60
C ASN A 391 -1.44 -22.21 -15.24
N LEU A 392 -2.04 -23.12 -14.44
CA LEU A 392 -1.49 -23.56 -13.15
C LEU A 392 -0.43 -24.66 -13.29
N GLU A 393 -0.25 -25.24 -14.49
CA GLU A 393 0.69 -26.32 -14.74
C GLU A 393 2.09 -25.78 -15.12
N GLY A 394 3.14 -26.49 -14.70
CA GLY A 394 4.53 -26.18 -15.06
C GLY A 394 5.12 -24.91 -14.43
N ARG A 395 4.51 -24.37 -13.37
CA ARG A 395 4.97 -23.17 -12.64
C ARG A 395 6.14 -23.44 -11.68
N GLU A 396 6.32 -24.69 -11.23
CA GLU A 396 7.38 -25.08 -10.27
C GLU A 396 7.35 -24.24 -8.97
N ASN A 397 6.15 -23.88 -8.53
CA ASN A 397 5.93 -22.92 -7.43
C ASN A 397 5.48 -23.58 -6.11
N ASN A 398 5.88 -24.83 -5.87
CA ASN A 398 5.49 -25.59 -4.67
C ASN A 398 5.83 -24.83 -3.37
N PRO A 399 4.90 -24.75 -2.39
CA PRO A 399 5.12 -24.01 -1.14
C PRO A 399 6.16 -24.65 -0.20
N THR A 400 6.61 -25.88 -0.48
CA THR A 400 7.69 -26.53 0.30
C THR A 400 9.09 -26.19 -0.21
N GLY A 401 9.21 -25.49 -1.34
CA GLY A 401 10.49 -25.29 -2.05
C GLY A 401 10.96 -26.50 -2.87
N GLY A 402 10.15 -27.57 -2.92
CA GLY A 402 10.37 -28.72 -3.79
C GLY A 402 9.91 -28.49 -5.24
N LYS A 403 10.03 -29.52 -6.08
CA LYS A 403 9.55 -29.51 -7.46
C LYS A 403 8.02 -29.64 -7.55
N GLY A 404 7.47 -29.16 -8.65
CA GLY A 404 6.07 -29.28 -9.04
C GLY A 404 5.21 -28.08 -8.66
N ASP A 405 3.94 -28.15 -9.05
CA ASP A 405 3.02 -27.02 -9.01
C ASP A 405 2.20 -26.96 -7.71
N ALA A 406 1.89 -25.75 -7.28
CA ALA A 406 0.86 -25.50 -6.29
C ALA A 406 -0.53 -25.55 -6.95
N SER A 407 -1.20 -26.70 -6.90
CA SER A 407 -2.49 -26.92 -7.59
C SER A 407 -3.72 -26.83 -6.67
N ASP A 408 -3.60 -27.18 -5.39
CA ASP A 408 -4.69 -27.07 -4.40
C ASP A 408 -4.69 -25.70 -3.70
N LEU A 409 -5.01 -24.64 -4.44
CA LEU A 409 -4.91 -23.25 -4.00
C LEU A 409 -6.25 -22.70 -3.45
N PRO A 410 -6.25 -21.95 -2.34
CA PRO A 410 -7.45 -21.26 -1.86
C PRO A 410 -7.73 -19.98 -2.66
N GLY A 411 -9.00 -19.57 -2.69
CA GLY A 411 -9.47 -18.24 -3.08
C GLY A 411 -9.19 -17.18 -2.01
N LEU A 412 -9.27 -15.89 -2.35
CA LEU A 412 -9.31 -14.82 -1.34
C LEU A 412 -10.46 -15.08 -0.36
N LYS A 413 -11.64 -15.41 -0.89
CA LYS A 413 -12.83 -15.79 -0.12
C LYS A 413 -12.58 -16.93 0.87
N ASP A 414 -11.89 -18.00 0.44
CA ASP A 414 -11.60 -19.15 1.31
C ASP A 414 -10.71 -18.73 2.49
N MET A 415 -9.65 -17.95 2.21
CA MET A 415 -8.71 -17.45 3.21
C MET A 415 -9.39 -16.50 4.19
N THR A 416 -10.13 -15.50 3.71
CA THR A 416 -10.81 -14.49 4.55
C THR A 416 -11.84 -15.13 5.48
N LEU A 417 -12.67 -16.05 4.96
CA LEU A 417 -13.68 -16.71 5.79
C LEU A 417 -13.06 -17.59 6.88
N LYS A 418 -11.95 -18.29 6.59
CA LYS A 418 -11.22 -19.03 7.62
C LYS A 418 -10.54 -18.09 8.60
N ALA A 419 -10.00 -16.96 8.15
CA ALA A 419 -9.41 -15.95 9.01
C ALA A 419 -10.42 -15.45 10.04
N ILE A 420 -11.64 -15.12 9.60
CA ILE A 420 -12.74 -14.72 10.49
C ILE A 420 -13.06 -15.81 11.51
N ASP A 421 -13.08 -17.09 11.12
CA ASP A 421 -13.32 -18.19 12.06
C ASP A 421 -12.27 -18.25 13.19
N VAL A 422 -10.99 -18.11 12.84
CA VAL A 422 -9.87 -18.11 13.80
C VAL A 422 -9.92 -16.86 14.67
N LEU A 423 -10.02 -15.69 14.06
CA LEU A 423 -9.96 -14.40 14.74
C LEU A 423 -11.16 -14.16 15.66
N ALA A 424 -12.39 -14.51 15.25
CA ALA A 424 -13.55 -14.43 16.12
C ALA A 424 -13.44 -15.39 17.32
N THR A 425 -12.89 -16.60 17.10
CA THR A 425 -12.70 -17.59 18.17
C THR A 425 -11.64 -17.16 19.18
N ARG A 426 -10.54 -16.56 18.71
CA ARG A 426 -9.39 -16.19 19.54
C ARG A 426 -9.54 -14.79 20.15
N GLY A 427 -10.15 -13.86 19.43
CA GLY A 427 -10.40 -12.49 19.87
C GLY A 427 -11.50 -12.39 20.94
N LYS A 428 -12.52 -13.25 20.89
CA LYS A 428 -13.63 -13.30 21.87
C LYS A 428 -14.18 -11.91 22.23
N ASP A 429 -14.20 -11.56 23.51
CA ASP A 429 -14.66 -10.26 24.03
C ASP A 429 -13.71 -9.10 23.69
N LYS A 430 -12.43 -9.40 23.42
CA LYS A 430 -11.42 -8.40 23.03
C LYS A 430 -11.54 -7.97 21.57
N GLY A 431 -12.22 -8.77 20.74
CA GLY A 431 -12.43 -8.49 19.31
C GLY A 431 -11.21 -8.76 18.44
N PHE A 432 -11.32 -8.38 17.17
CA PHE A 432 -10.23 -8.57 16.20
C PHE A 432 -10.07 -7.46 15.16
N PHE A 433 -8.87 -7.36 14.59
CA PHE A 433 -8.57 -6.60 13.38
C PHE A 433 -8.14 -7.56 12.27
N LEU A 434 -8.79 -7.50 11.10
CA LEU A 434 -8.41 -8.29 9.92
C LEU A 434 -8.16 -7.35 8.75
N MET A 435 -7.00 -7.49 8.11
CA MET A 435 -6.77 -6.97 6.77
C MET A 435 -6.92 -8.09 5.74
N SER A 436 -7.63 -7.83 4.64
CA SER A 436 -7.84 -8.79 3.56
C SER A 436 -7.63 -8.13 2.21
N GLU A 437 -6.59 -8.55 1.48
CA GLU A 437 -6.13 -7.89 0.26
C GLU A 437 -6.39 -8.72 -1.00
N ALA A 438 -6.97 -8.08 -2.01
CA ALA A 438 -6.97 -8.52 -3.40
C ALA A 438 -5.82 -7.82 -4.16
N ALA A 439 -4.61 -8.37 -4.05
CA ALA A 439 -3.38 -7.70 -4.46
C ALA A 439 -3.19 -7.68 -5.98
N SER A 440 -3.71 -8.70 -6.68
CA SER A 440 -3.46 -8.83 -8.12
C SER A 440 -4.32 -7.90 -8.98
N ILE A 441 -5.20 -7.09 -8.39
CA ILE A 441 -5.83 -5.97 -9.13
C ILE A 441 -4.70 -5.05 -9.64
N ASP A 442 -3.85 -4.58 -8.74
CA ASP A 442 -2.66 -3.79 -9.04
C ASP A 442 -1.68 -4.53 -9.97
N LYS A 443 -1.26 -5.75 -9.60
CA LYS A 443 -0.25 -6.48 -10.39
C LYS A 443 -0.65 -6.70 -11.83
N GLN A 444 -1.93 -6.91 -12.08
CA GLN A 444 -2.44 -7.10 -13.45
C GLN A 444 -2.69 -5.76 -14.16
N MET A 445 -2.97 -4.67 -13.43
CA MET A 445 -2.98 -3.33 -14.00
C MET A 445 -1.58 -2.90 -14.46
N HIS A 446 -0.52 -3.19 -13.69
CA HIS A 446 0.88 -3.02 -14.11
C HIS A 446 1.19 -3.80 -15.41
N ALA A 447 0.73 -5.05 -15.49
CA ALA A 447 0.94 -5.90 -16.67
C ALA A 447 0.08 -5.50 -17.89
N LEU A 448 -0.82 -4.54 -17.75
CA LEU A 448 -1.84 -4.15 -18.74
C LEU A 448 -2.85 -5.28 -19.06
N ASP A 449 -3.03 -6.24 -18.15
CA ASP A 449 -3.98 -7.34 -18.23
C ASP A 449 -5.27 -7.00 -17.46
N TYR A 450 -6.09 -6.14 -18.07
CA TYR A 450 -7.27 -5.60 -17.42
C TYR A 450 -8.34 -6.66 -17.11
N ASP A 451 -8.49 -7.71 -17.94
CA ASP A 451 -9.46 -8.77 -17.69
C ASP A 451 -9.14 -9.54 -16.39
N ARG A 452 -7.86 -9.87 -16.16
CA ARG A 452 -7.43 -10.51 -14.91
C ARG A 452 -7.56 -9.57 -13.71
N ALA A 453 -7.18 -8.31 -13.86
CA ALA A 453 -7.33 -7.30 -12.80
C ALA A 453 -8.81 -7.16 -12.36
N LEU A 454 -9.72 -7.01 -13.32
CA LEU A 454 -11.16 -6.88 -13.05
C LEU A 454 -11.78 -8.19 -12.54
N GLY A 455 -11.25 -9.35 -12.95
CA GLY A 455 -11.64 -10.65 -12.39
C GLY A 455 -11.33 -10.77 -10.90
N ASP A 456 -10.15 -10.30 -10.46
CA ASP A 456 -9.78 -10.28 -9.04
C ASP A 456 -10.58 -9.23 -8.26
N LEU A 457 -10.96 -8.11 -8.88
CA LEU A 457 -11.90 -7.16 -8.28
C LEU A 457 -13.30 -7.77 -8.06
N LEU A 458 -13.77 -8.61 -8.98
CA LEU A 458 -15.01 -9.38 -8.76
C LEU A 458 -14.85 -10.46 -7.66
N GLU A 459 -13.66 -11.06 -7.52
CA GLU A 459 -13.36 -11.94 -6.37
C GLU A 459 -13.39 -11.17 -5.04
N LEU A 460 -12.86 -9.95 -5.00
CA LEU A 460 -12.94 -9.07 -3.83
C LEU A 460 -14.40 -8.81 -3.46
N ASP A 461 -15.23 -8.40 -4.42
CA ASP A 461 -16.66 -8.15 -4.21
C ASP A 461 -17.40 -9.39 -3.66
N ASP A 462 -17.12 -10.57 -4.21
CA ASP A 462 -17.69 -11.83 -3.71
C ASP A 462 -17.19 -12.22 -2.32
N THR A 463 -15.94 -11.89 -2.01
CA THR A 463 -15.36 -12.07 -0.68
C THR A 463 -16.05 -11.16 0.35
N VAL A 464 -16.29 -9.88 0.00
CA VAL A 464 -17.03 -8.94 0.86
C VAL A 464 -18.45 -9.44 1.11
N ARG A 465 -19.13 -9.93 0.06
CA ARG A 465 -20.48 -10.54 0.17
C ARG A 465 -20.48 -11.71 1.14
N ALA A 466 -19.58 -12.66 0.96
CA ALA A 466 -19.49 -13.85 1.82
C ALA A 466 -19.13 -13.48 3.26
N THR A 467 -18.31 -12.44 3.45
CA THR A 467 -17.94 -11.91 4.77
C THR A 467 -19.13 -11.34 5.51
N VAL A 468 -19.93 -10.49 4.88
CA VAL A 468 -21.16 -9.95 5.49
C VAL A 468 -22.09 -11.09 5.93
N GLU A 469 -22.29 -12.10 5.08
CA GLU A 469 -23.12 -13.27 5.41
C GLU A 469 -22.53 -14.12 6.54
N LYS A 470 -21.19 -14.26 6.60
CA LYS A 470 -20.51 -14.94 7.69
C LYS A 470 -20.71 -14.21 9.02
N LEU A 471 -20.55 -12.89 9.04
CA LEU A 471 -20.72 -12.08 10.26
C LEU A 471 -22.16 -12.08 10.76
N LYS A 472 -23.16 -12.09 9.86
CA LYS A 472 -24.58 -12.30 10.23
C LYS A 472 -24.78 -13.64 10.92
N LYS A 473 -24.24 -14.73 10.34
CA LYS A 473 -24.33 -16.08 10.93
C LYS A 473 -23.65 -16.17 12.30
N LEU A 474 -22.53 -15.47 12.47
CA LEU A 474 -21.82 -15.36 13.75
C LEU A 474 -22.48 -14.37 14.73
N LYS A 475 -23.49 -13.60 14.30
CA LYS A 475 -24.19 -12.56 15.09
C LYS A 475 -23.25 -11.48 15.62
N ILE A 476 -22.25 -11.11 14.83
CA ILE A 476 -21.28 -10.06 15.17
C ILE A 476 -21.19 -8.96 14.10
N LEU A 477 -22.12 -8.93 13.14
CA LEU A 477 -22.16 -7.88 12.11
C LEU A 477 -22.31 -6.49 12.75
N ASP A 478 -23.23 -6.33 13.70
CA ASP A 478 -23.50 -5.05 14.37
C ASP A 478 -22.34 -4.59 15.28
N GLU A 479 -21.39 -5.47 15.56
CA GLU A 479 -20.17 -5.17 16.33
C GLU A 479 -18.93 -4.98 15.43
N THR A 480 -19.07 -5.14 14.12
CA THR A 480 -17.95 -5.15 13.16
C THR A 480 -18.04 -3.97 12.21
N LEU A 481 -17.00 -3.14 12.18
CA LEU A 481 -16.80 -2.15 11.12
C LEU A 481 -16.11 -2.84 9.93
N ILE A 482 -16.75 -2.78 8.77
CA ILE A 482 -16.20 -3.27 7.51
C ILE A 482 -15.87 -2.07 6.63
N ILE A 483 -14.64 -2.02 6.14
CA ILE A 483 -14.16 -0.98 5.23
C ILE A 483 -13.63 -1.67 3.98
N VAL A 484 -13.95 -1.14 2.80
CA VAL A 484 -13.35 -1.55 1.52
C VAL A 484 -12.73 -0.32 0.88
N SER A 485 -11.44 -0.35 0.59
CA SER A 485 -10.76 0.72 -0.13
C SER A 485 -9.55 0.18 -0.91
N ALA A 486 -8.67 1.06 -1.35
CA ALA A 486 -7.38 0.77 -1.97
C ALA A 486 -6.28 1.53 -1.23
N ASP A 487 -5.04 1.17 -1.49
CA ASP A 487 -3.85 1.90 -1.06
C ASP A 487 -3.48 3.02 -2.07
N HIS A 488 -3.62 2.76 -3.36
CA HIS A 488 -3.43 3.74 -4.43
C HIS A 488 -4.34 3.42 -5.63
N GLY A 489 -4.27 4.24 -6.68
CA GLY A 489 -5.05 4.03 -7.89
C GLY A 489 -4.14 3.87 -9.12
N HIS A 490 -4.63 3.18 -10.15
CA HIS A 490 -4.12 3.32 -11.51
C HIS A 490 -4.98 4.27 -12.33
N GLY A 491 -4.37 4.92 -13.32
CA GLY A 491 -5.06 5.81 -14.27
C GLY A 491 -5.92 5.08 -15.30
N PHE A 492 -6.67 4.05 -14.88
CA PHE A 492 -7.50 3.18 -15.72
C PHE A 492 -8.83 3.85 -16.11
N ASP A 493 -9.23 3.75 -17.37
CA ASP A 493 -10.57 4.12 -17.82
C ASP A 493 -11.08 3.27 -19.00
N VAL A 494 -12.39 3.29 -19.21
CA VAL A 494 -13.10 2.66 -20.33
C VAL A 494 -13.58 3.74 -21.29
N TYR A 495 -13.03 3.78 -22.50
CA TYR A 495 -13.35 4.80 -23.50
C TYR A 495 -14.24 4.30 -24.64
N GLY A 496 -14.59 3.01 -24.68
CA GLY A 496 -15.49 2.47 -25.70
C GLY A 496 -15.60 0.96 -25.69
N SER A 497 -15.95 0.39 -26.86
CA SER A 497 -15.88 -1.05 -27.11
C SER A 497 -15.00 -1.36 -28.31
N ALA A 498 -14.30 -2.49 -28.31
CA ALA A 498 -13.50 -2.96 -29.44
C ALA A 498 -14.19 -4.14 -30.14
N ASP A 499 -14.44 -4.04 -31.45
CA ASP A 499 -14.77 -5.19 -32.30
C ASP A 499 -13.50 -5.99 -32.61
N THR A 500 -13.20 -6.96 -31.77
CA THR A 500 -11.94 -7.72 -31.79
C THR A 500 -11.78 -8.64 -33.01
N GLU A 501 -12.88 -8.94 -33.72
CA GLU A 501 -12.83 -9.66 -35.00
C GLU A 501 -12.49 -8.72 -36.15
N TYR A 502 -13.12 -7.53 -36.19
CA TYR A 502 -12.82 -6.52 -37.19
C TYR A 502 -11.36 -6.05 -37.08
N LEU A 503 -10.88 -5.80 -35.86
CA LEU A 503 -9.50 -5.40 -35.57
C LEU A 503 -8.51 -6.39 -36.17
N ALA A 504 -8.70 -7.69 -35.91
CA ALA A 504 -7.77 -8.73 -36.35
C ALA A 504 -7.69 -8.92 -37.87
N GLN A 505 -8.65 -8.38 -38.64
CA GLN A 505 -8.69 -8.43 -40.10
C GLN A 505 -8.05 -7.21 -40.78
N GLN A 506 -7.69 -6.17 -40.03
CA GLN A 506 -7.02 -5.00 -40.59
C GLN A 506 -5.50 -5.22 -40.64
N GLU A 507 -4.84 -4.70 -41.67
CA GLU A 507 -3.40 -4.89 -41.89
C GLU A 507 -2.56 -3.80 -41.20
N ASP A 508 -2.97 -2.53 -41.29
CA ASP A 508 -2.24 -1.41 -40.68
C ASP A 508 -2.84 -0.92 -39.36
N ASP A 509 -1.99 -0.31 -38.54
CA ASP A 509 -2.34 0.13 -37.18
C ASP A 509 -3.38 1.26 -37.15
N ARG A 510 -3.48 2.07 -38.22
CA ARG A 510 -4.47 3.16 -38.28
C ARG A 510 -5.86 2.62 -38.56
N ASP A 511 -5.98 1.66 -39.46
CA ASP A 511 -7.27 1.03 -39.78
C ASP A 511 -7.78 0.13 -38.64
N LYS A 512 -6.89 -0.53 -37.90
CA LYS A 512 -7.25 -1.29 -36.68
C LYS A 512 -8.02 -0.43 -35.66
N ARG A 513 -7.69 0.85 -35.52
CA ARG A 513 -8.39 1.77 -34.60
C ARG A 513 -9.85 2.00 -34.97
N ARG A 514 -10.29 1.72 -36.21
CA ARG A 514 -11.71 1.78 -36.59
C ARG A 514 -12.55 0.70 -35.89
N ALA A 515 -11.92 -0.32 -35.31
CA ALA A 515 -12.58 -1.31 -34.46
C ALA A 515 -13.14 -0.72 -33.17
N ILE A 516 -12.66 0.47 -32.76
CA ILE A 516 -13.06 1.11 -31.50
C ILE A 516 -14.34 1.91 -31.72
N GLY A 517 -15.44 1.36 -31.22
CA GLY A 517 -16.72 2.04 -31.13
C GLY A 517 -16.73 3.05 -30.00
N THR A 518 -17.09 4.30 -30.30
CA THR A 518 -17.29 5.39 -29.34
C THR A 518 -18.77 5.80 -29.32
N TYR A 519 -19.23 6.46 -28.25
CA TYR A 519 -20.62 6.92 -28.10
C TYR A 519 -21.65 5.82 -28.42
N ALA A 520 -22.51 6.01 -29.43
CA ALA A 520 -23.53 5.04 -29.82
C ALA A 520 -22.92 3.74 -30.37
N GLN A 521 -21.73 3.82 -30.98
CA GLN A 521 -21.02 2.68 -31.54
C GLN A 521 -20.37 1.80 -30.46
N SER A 522 -20.26 2.26 -29.21
CA SER A 522 -19.79 1.43 -28.08
C SER A 522 -20.73 0.26 -27.77
N GLY A 523 -22.00 0.34 -28.21
CA GLY A 523 -22.95 -0.76 -28.08
C GLY A 523 -23.26 -1.19 -26.64
N GLU A 524 -23.72 -2.43 -26.50
CA GLU A 524 -24.13 -3.05 -25.23
C GLU A 524 -23.13 -4.13 -24.81
N SER A 525 -22.84 -4.24 -23.51
CA SER A 525 -21.96 -5.27 -22.96
C SER A 525 -22.36 -6.68 -23.41
N GLN A 526 -21.37 -7.46 -23.83
CA GLN A 526 -21.53 -8.85 -24.24
C GLN A 526 -21.01 -9.86 -23.22
N TYR A 527 -20.36 -9.40 -22.13
CA TYR A 527 -19.79 -10.26 -21.10
C TYR A 527 -20.85 -11.07 -20.34
N THR A 528 -22.07 -10.55 -20.21
CA THR A 528 -23.22 -11.24 -19.57
C THR A 528 -24.14 -11.95 -20.55
N LYS A 529 -23.79 -11.97 -21.84
CA LYS A 529 -24.50 -12.74 -22.87
C LYS A 529 -23.86 -14.12 -22.98
N LYS A 530 -24.69 -15.17 -22.95
CA LYS A 530 -24.22 -16.54 -23.19
C LYS A 530 -23.67 -16.65 -24.61
N ALA A 531 -22.42 -17.05 -24.74
CA ALA A 531 -21.83 -17.40 -26.01
C ALA A 531 -22.08 -18.88 -26.32
N LYS A 532 -22.38 -19.20 -27.59
CA LYS A 532 -22.69 -20.57 -28.02
C LYS A 532 -21.44 -21.44 -27.87
N GLY A 533 -21.52 -22.49 -27.04
CA GLY A 533 -20.40 -23.40 -26.78
C GLY A 533 -19.41 -22.92 -25.71
N ILE A 534 -19.63 -21.75 -25.11
CA ILE A 534 -18.77 -21.19 -24.05
C ILE A 534 -19.60 -21.09 -22.76
N ASN A 535 -19.18 -21.80 -21.72
CA ASN A 535 -19.75 -21.69 -20.38
C ASN A 535 -18.64 -21.88 -19.36
N TYR A 536 -18.25 -20.78 -18.70
CA TYR A 536 -17.19 -20.79 -17.70
C TYR A 536 -17.67 -21.24 -16.30
N GLY A 537 -18.99 -21.36 -16.06
CA GLY A 537 -19.52 -21.87 -14.79
C GLY A 537 -19.24 -20.99 -13.56
N THR A 538 -19.00 -19.69 -13.78
CA THR A 538 -18.41 -18.74 -12.83
C THR A 538 -19.39 -18.17 -11.79
N GLY A 539 -20.69 -18.44 -11.92
CA GLY A 539 -21.73 -17.97 -11.00
C GLY A 539 -22.43 -16.68 -11.46
N ALA A 540 -23.34 -16.16 -10.64
CA ALA A 540 -24.26 -15.09 -11.02
C ALA A 540 -23.66 -13.67 -11.04
N ASN A 541 -22.48 -13.48 -10.44
CA ASN A 541 -21.82 -12.18 -10.28
C ASN A 541 -20.49 -12.09 -11.04
N PHE A 542 -20.29 -12.97 -12.02
CA PHE A 542 -19.12 -13.01 -12.88
C PHE A 542 -19.56 -13.05 -14.36
N PRO A 543 -18.71 -12.62 -15.30
CA PRO A 543 -18.97 -12.76 -16.72
C PRO A 543 -19.35 -14.19 -17.12
N THR A 544 -20.35 -14.29 -18.00
CA THR A 544 -20.68 -15.55 -18.68
C THR A 544 -19.82 -15.78 -19.91
N ASN A 545 -19.18 -14.72 -20.41
CA ASN A 545 -18.26 -14.74 -21.54
C ASN A 545 -17.05 -13.82 -21.26
N TRP A 546 -15.84 -14.37 -21.17
CA TRP A 546 -14.59 -13.63 -21.05
C TRP A 546 -13.96 -13.27 -22.41
N GLU A 547 -14.52 -13.80 -23.50
CA GLU A 547 -14.03 -13.60 -24.86
C GLU A 547 -15.12 -13.01 -25.76
N PRO A 548 -15.75 -11.87 -25.40
CA PRO A 548 -16.73 -11.25 -26.29
C PRO A 548 -16.07 -10.69 -27.55
N ARG A 549 -16.79 -10.76 -28.68
CA ARG A 549 -16.38 -10.05 -29.91
C ARG A 549 -16.28 -8.56 -29.66
N TYR A 550 -17.30 -7.98 -29.01
CA TYR A 550 -17.31 -6.57 -28.61
C TYR A 550 -16.83 -6.49 -27.15
N ALA A 551 -15.52 -6.39 -26.99
CA ALA A 551 -14.83 -6.28 -25.71
C ALA A 551 -14.80 -4.83 -25.23
N ILE A 552 -14.50 -4.61 -23.95
CA ILE A 552 -14.24 -3.27 -23.43
C ILE A 552 -12.97 -2.71 -24.09
N ALA A 553 -13.06 -1.50 -24.62
CA ALA A 553 -11.88 -0.73 -25.00
C ALA A 553 -11.46 0.12 -23.79
N ALA A 554 -10.35 -0.25 -23.16
CA ALA A 554 -9.84 0.37 -21.94
C ALA A 554 -8.32 0.56 -22.00
N GLY A 555 -7.80 1.33 -21.05
CA GLY A 555 -6.37 1.56 -20.92
C GLY A 555 -6.03 2.29 -19.62
N VAL A 556 -4.77 2.17 -19.19
CA VAL A 556 -4.19 3.03 -18.16
C VAL A 556 -3.41 4.18 -18.81
N ALA A 557 -3.40 5.34 -18.17
CA ALA A 557 -2.76 6.53 -18.72
C ALA A 557 -1.22 6.52 -18.64
N ALA A 558 -0.65 5.79 -17.67
CA ALA A 558 0.79 5.68 -17.44
C ALA A 558 1.24 4.28 -17.86
N VAL A 559 1.75 4.16 -19.09
CA VAL A 559 2.04 2.87 -19.77
C VAL A 559 3.32 2.92 -20.57
N PRO A 560 4.01 1.78 -20.74
CA PRO A 560 5.06 1.63 -21.74
C PRO A 560 4.48 1.57 -23.16
N ASP A 561 5.35 1.58 -24.16
CA ASP A 561 4.98 1.16 -25.50
C ASP A 561 4.45 -0.28 -25.46
N HIS A 562 3.30 -0.52 -26.09
CA HIS A 562 2.69 -1.86 -26.13
C HIS A 562 1.78 -2.04 -27.34
N ARG A 563 1.43 -3.29 -27.66
CA ARG A 563 0.42 -3.62 -28.69
C ARG A 563 -0.91 -3.93 -28.02
N GLU A 564 -2.03 -3.53 -28.62
CA GLU A 564 -3.36 -3.77 -28.03
C GLU A 564 -4.35 -4.34 -29.05
N ASP A 565 -5.01 -5.44 -28.68
CA ASP A 565 -6.05 -6.13 -29.46
C ASP A 565 -7.36 -6.36 -28.68
N TYR A 566 -7.41 -5.94 -27.42
CA TYR A 566 -8.52 -6.03 -26.46
C TYR A 566 -9.03 -7.44 -26.21
N LYS A 567 -8.18 -8.45 -26.47
CA LYS A 567 -8.50 -9.84 -26.20
C LYS A 567 -7.81 -10.27 -24.91
N VAL A 568 -8.55 -11.03 -24.11
CA VAL A 568 -7.97 -11.75 -22.98
C VAL A 568 -6.86 -12.70 -23.47
N LYS A 569 -5.66 -12.57 -22.91
CA LYS A 569 -4.54 -13.49 -23.18
C LYS A 569 -4.76 -14.80 -22.42
N LYS A 570 -4.99 -15.90 -23.16
CA LYS A 570 -5.36 -17.19 -22.54
C LYS A 570 -4.21 -17.84 -21.78
N ALA A 571 -2.99 -17.76 -22.33
CA ALA A 571 -1.80 -18.45 -21.83
C ALA A 571 -1.09 -17.73 -20.66
N GLY A 572 -1.86 -17.07 -19.79
CA GLY A 572 -1.35 -16.32 -18.64
C GLY A 572 -1.33 -14.80 -18.84
N PRO A 573 -0.76 -14.06 -17.86
CA PRO A 573 -0.67 -12.61 -17.88
C PRO A 573 0.04 -12.05 -19.12
N ARG A 574 -0.26 -10.79 -19.43
CA ARG A 574 0.41 -10.04 -20.48
C ARG A 574 1.85 -9.70 -20.12
N GLU A 575 2.67 -9.58 -21.17
CA GLU A 575 4.03 -9.08 -21.11
C GLU A 575 4.14 -7.97 -22.15
N ALA A 576 3.67 -6.78 -21.77
CA ALA A 576 3.38 -5.71 -22.71
C ALA A 576 4.63 -5.13 -23.40
N ALA A 577 5.75 -5.09 -22.68
CA ALA A 577 7.04 -4.61 -23.16
C ALA A 577 8.17 -5.58 -22.82
N VAL A 578 9.22 -5.57 -23.62
CA VAL A 578 10.45 -6.37 -23.44
C VAL A 578 11.66 -5.47 -23.54
N GLU A 579 12.74 -5.87 -22.86
CA GLU A 579 14.00 -5.12 -22.90
C GLU A 579 14.62 -5.20 -24.29
N LEU A 580 14.98 -4.05 -24.85
CA LEU A 580 15.80 -3.93 -26.05
C LEU A 580 17.29 -4.04 -25.68
N LYS A 581 17.77 -3.11 -24.83
CA LYS A 581 19.17 -3.02 -24.37
C LYS A 581 19.31 -1.98 -23.26
N ASP A 582 20.16 -2.25 -22.26
CA ASP A 582 20.59 -1.28 -21.24
C ASP A 582 19.40 -0.64 -20.50
N ASP A 583 18.47 -1.47 -20.01
CA ASP A 583 17.22 -1.06 -19.36
C ASP A 583 16.25 -0.27 -20.27
N ASP A 584 16.45 -0.20 -21.59
CA ASP A 584 15.49 0.40 -22.52
C ASP A 584 14.40 -0.62 -22.94
N TYR A 585 13.13 -0.33 -22.67
CA TYR A 585 12.00 -1.22 -22.94
C TYR A 585 11.13 -0.72 -24.10
N TYR A 586 10.63 -1.67 -24.89
CA TYR A 586 9.72 -1.38 -26.01
C TYR A 586 8.64 -2.45 -26.15
N ALA A 587 7.61 -2.14 -26.95
CA ALA A 587 6.47 -3.01 -27.17
C ALA A 587 6.87 -4.44 -27.56
N ASN A 588 6.37 -5.43 -26.82
CA ASN A 588 6.61 -6.84 -27.10
C ASN A 588 5.86 -7.25 -28.38
N PRO A 589 6.56 -7.68 -29.46
CA PRO A 589 5.89 -8.10 -30.70
C PRO A 589 5.11 -9.40 -30.56
N GLU A 590 5.42 -10.22 -29.55
CA GLU A 590 4.73 -11.49 -29.27
C GLU A 590 3.45 -11.30 -28.43
N ASP A 591 3.34 -10.20 -27.70
CA ASP A 591 2.13 -9.81 -26.96
C ASP A 591 1.15 -9.09 -27.90
N SER A 592 -0.08 -9.59 -27.99
CA SER A 592 -1.13 -9.07 -28.89
C SER A 592 -0.62 -8.80 -30.33
N PRO A 593 -0.12 -9.82 -31.07
CA PRO A 593 0.52 -9.65 -32.37
C PRO A 593 -0.44 -9.13 -33.46
N LYS A 594 -1.75 -9.29 -33.26
CA LYS A 594 -2.80 -8.74 -34.14
C LYS A 594 -3.25 -7.33 -33.73
N GLY A 595 -2.75 -6.81 -32.61
CA GLY A 595 -3.03 -5.48 -32.09
C GLY A 595 -2.45 -4.37 -32.95
N PHE A 596 -2.65 -3.13 -32.51
CA PHE A 596 -1.92 -1.96 -33.02
C PHE A 596 -0.99 -1.41 -31.95
N LEU A 597 0.08 -0.75 -32.36
CA LEU A 597 1.00 -0.09 -31.43
C LEU A 597 0.32 1.11 -30.75
N ILE A 598 0.45 1.17 -29.42
CA ILE A 598 0.13 2.32 -28.58
C ILE A 598 1.45 2.82 -28.01
N ASN A 599 1.77 4.08 -28.28
CA ASN A 599 2.99 4.69 -27.74
C ASN A 599 2.86 4.93 -26.24
N GLY A 600 3.93 4.64 -25.51
CA GLY A 600 4.03 4.84 -24.07
C GLY A 600 4.01 6.31 -23.65
N THR A 601 3.72 6.54 -22.38
CA THR A 601 3.66 7.87 -21.75
C THR A 601 4.63 8.02 -20.58
N ILE A 602 5.27 6.91 -20.17
CA ILE A 602 6.27 6.86 -19.11
C ILE A 602 7.69 6.76 -19.70
N SER A 603 8.69 6.88 -18.82
CA SER A 603 10.09 6.75 -19.20
C SER A 603 10.38 5.34 -19.78
N THR A 604 11.31 5.26 -20.73
CA THR A 604 11.58 4.03 -21.48
C THR A 604 12.28 2.96 -20.64
N ASP A 605 12.74 3.31 -19.43
CA ASP A 605 13.27 2.40 -18.42
C ASP A 605 12.22 1.59 -17.66
N ASN A 606 10.93 1.83 -17.94
CA ASN A 606 9.83 1.14 -17.30
C ASN A 606 9.14 0.18 -18.27
N ALA A 607 9.12 -1.12 -17.93
CA ALA A 607 8.51 -2.17 -18.74
C ALA A 607 6.99 -2.35 -18.53
N GLN A 608 6.40 -1.63 -17.57
CA GLN A 608 5.04 -1.87 -17.06
C GLN A 608 4.31 -0.56 -16.80
N GLY A 609 2.98 -0.60 -16.75
CA GLY A 609 2.20 0.55 -16.30
C GLY A 609 2.57 0.94 -14.87
N VAL A 610 2.20 2.14 -14.42
CA VAL A 610 2.50 2.60 -13.05
C VAL A 610 1.28 3.26 -12.40
N HIS A 611 1.35 3.46 -11.08
CA HIS A 611 0.29 4.07 -10.29
C HIS A 611 -0.03 5.51 -10.76
N SER A 612 -1.16 6.05 -10.30
CA SER A 612 -1.63 7.41 -10.57
C SER A 612 -1.98 8.17 -9.28
N LEU A 613 -2.17 9.48 -9.41
CA LEU A 613 -2.65 10.38 -8.34
C LEU A 613 -4.16 10.22 -8.04
N THR A 614 -4.85 9.27 -8.68
CA THR A 614 -6.31 9.14 -8.56
C THR A 614 -6.74 8.87 -7.11
N ASP A 615 -7.63 9.72 -6.58
CA ASP A 615 -8.30 9.45 -5.30
C ASP A 615 -9.06 8.12 -5.38
N VAL A 616 -8.97 7.32 -4.31
CA VAL A 616 -9.55 5.97 -4.30
C VAL A 616 -10.81 5.91 -3.44
N PRO A 617 -11.82 5.09 -3.81
CA PRO A 617 -13.09 5.03 -3.09
C PRO A 617 -12.95 4.32 -1.74
N VAL A 618 -13.76 4.73 -0.77
CA VAL A 618 -13.85 4.12 0.56
C VAL A 618 -15.31 3.77 0.83
N TYR A 619 -15.62 2.47 0.92
CA TYR A 619 -16.94 1.97 1.30
C TYR A 619 -16.92 1.55 2.77
N ALA A 620 -17.90 1.97 3.57
CA ALA A 620 -18.00 1.58 4.98
C ALA A 620 -19.38 1.01 5.37
N LEU A 621 -19.38 -0.04 6.18
CA LEU A 621 -20.57 -0.70 6.76
C LEU A 621 -20.32 -1.03 8.24
N GLY A 622 -21.29 -0.74 9.10
CA GLY A 622 -21.26 -1.07 10.53
C GLY A 622 -21.04 0.14 11.45
N PRO A 623 -20.60 -0.06 12.69
CA PRO A 623 -20.38 1.05 13.63
C PRO A 623 -19.43 2.10 13.08
N CYS A 624 -19.76 3.38 13.27
CA CYS A 624 -18.97 4.54 12.80
C CYS A 624 -18.88 4.72 11.28
N GLN A 625 -19.62 3.95 10.48
CA GLN A 625 -19.60 4.03 9.01
C GLN A 625 -19.79 5.46 8.49
N GLU A 626 -20.63 6.27 9.14
CA GLU A 626 -20.93 7.65 8.76
C GLU A 626 -19.69 8.55 8.71
N THR A 627 -18.63 8.19 9.44
CA THR A 627 -17.39 8.97 9.45
C THR A 627 -16.56 8.82 8.18
N PHE A 628 -16.89 7.86 7.32
CA PHE A 628 -16.18 7.57 6.07
C PHE A 628 -16.82 8.23 4.83
N SER A 629 -17.78 9.13 5.00
CA SER A 629 -18.32 9.93 3.89
C SER A 629 -17.45 11.15 3.56
N GLY A 630 -17.45 11.59 2.30
CA GLY A 630 -16.70 12.77 1.84
C GLY A 630 -15.28 12.42 1.40
N THR A 631 -14.43 13.44 1.24
CA THR A 631 -13.03 13.29 0.83
C THR A 631 -12.09 13.62 2.00
N PHE A 632 -11.08 12.77 2.23
CA PHE A 632 -10.13 12.91 3.33
C PHE A 632 -8.75 12.37 2.96
N ASN A 633 -7.75 12.53 3.82
CA ASN A 633 -6.43 11.94 3.58
C ASN A 633 -6.42 10.45 3.94
N ASN A 634 -5.56 9.65 3.31
CA ASN A 634 -5.41 8.24 3.69
C ASN A 634 -5.08 8.01 5.17
N VAL A 635 -4.32 8.92 5.80
CA VAL A 635 -4.05 8.88 7.26
C VAL A 635 -5.33 8.99 8.10
N ASP A 636 -6.39 9.62 7.60
CA ASP A 636 -7.65 9.74 8.32
C ASP A 636 -8.37 8.39 8.47
N ILE A 637 -8.07 7.39 7.63
CA ILE A 637 -8.59 6.02 7.77
C ILE A 637 -8.12 5.42 9.10
N PHE A 638 -6.83 5.54 9.42
CA PHE A 638 -6.29 5.10 10.71
C PHE A 638 -7.05 5.75 11.87
N TYR A 639 -7.23 7.08 11.85
CA TYR A 639 -7.89 7.79 12.95
C TYR A 639 -9.36 7.44 13.08
N LYS A 640 -10.08 7.26 11.96
CA LYS A 640 -11.49 6.82 11.97
C LYS A 640 -11.63 5.41 12.54
N ILE A 641 -10.74 4.48 12.15
CA ILE A 641 -10.67 3.12 12.70
C ILE A 641 -10.34 3.17 14.20
N ALA A 642 -9.28 3.90 14.58
CA ALA A 642 -8.82 4.01 15.96
C ALA A 642 -9.89 4.61 16.89
N ASN A 643 -10.63 5.61 16.41
CA ASN A 643 -11.77 6.19 17.11
C ASN A 643 -12.90 5.17 17.29
N CYS A 644 -13.21 4.40 16.25
CA CYS A 644 -14.27 3.39 16.34
C CYS A 644 -13.90 2.24 17.28
N LEU A 645 -12.62 1.86 17.32
CA LEU A 645 -12.06 0.88 18.24
C LEU A 645 -11.79 1.44 19.65
N GLY A 646 -11.93 2.75 19.88
CA GLY A 646 -11.66 3.39 21.17
C GLY A 646 -10.20 3.23 21.62
N LEU A 647 -9.25 3.49 20.71
CA LEU A 647 -7.82 3.26 20.97
C LEU A 647 -7.10 4.40 21.71
N ALA A 648 -7.68 5.60 21.73
CA ALA A 648 -7.08 6.76 22.38
C ALA A 648 -6.89 6.55 23.90
N GLN A 649 -5.72 6.89 24.41
CA GLN A 649 -5.36 6.79 25.83
C GLN A 649 -5.03 8.19 26.38
N GLY A 650 -5.75 8.61 27.42
CA GLY A 650 -5.55 9.93 28.06
C GLY A 650 -4.45 9.97 29.13
N LYS A 651 -3.80 8.84 29.43
CA LYS A 651 -2.67 8.76 30.37
C LYS A 651 -1.81 7.54 30.09
N LYS A 652 -0.54 7.60 30.50
CA LYS A 652 0.36 6.45 30.49
C LYS A 652 -0.23 5.37 31.41
N GLN A 653 -0.68 4.26 30.84
CA GLN A 653 -1.04 3.09 31.62
C GLN A 653 0.25 2.42 32.08
N GLY A 654 0.40 2.22 33.39
CA GLY A 654 1.48 1.41 33.94
C GLY A 654 1.15 -0.06 33.67
N TYR A 655 1.78 -0.63 32.65
CA TYR A 655 1.70 -2.04 32.34
C TYR A 655 2.93 -2.76 32.86
#